data_AF-A0A954NCL1-F1
#
_entry.id   AF-A0A954NCL1-F1
#
_cell.length_a   1.000
_cell.length_b   1.000
_cell.length_c   1.000
_cell.angle_alpha   90.00
_cell.angle_beta   90.00
_cell.angle_gamma   90.00
#
_symmetry.space_group_name_H-M   'P 1'
#
loop_
_entity.id
_entity.type
_entity.pdbx_description
1 polymer ?
#
loop_
_entity_poly.entity_id
_entity_poly.type
_entity_poly.pdbx_seq_one_letter_code
_entity_poly.pdbx_strand_id
1 'polypeptide(L)'
;MLCLAVVLVGMRAARGQALRDVEPVTSSREPIAADDADLADVCFVDEMNGWAVGDHGAVWRTTNAGRTWRLQPTPIDCRLNTVWFVDGRTGWAAGGRHDPLTGESHAVLLRSDDGGWHWSYDAKLDLPAIHAMRFLSGRRGIAVGESSPLHPSGVWMTADGGRNWTPQSTAAPAGWRAMSLADMSSGLLVGPDGTVARWTGAGLEQIATPEFDGRRVTAAAFGEKLSWLAGEGGTLVRVTDEVSGPNAAHAAQPIDLPSGARGIDFSAAASVGKQVWVAGRPGTVIYHSVDDGATWEAQLTGQPLPINDLCFVDANHGWAVGAMGTILATDNGGQTWHQQRGEGRRGAWMALFSRPEDVPLEWVTELGAEKGYRGVVEVVNRRYGLPTAPGTDGLLVMSDPRVNDDVADLHEATVLAGGCSAELAWGFPLPASGLRLAPERIAPVWSQLNDGTSLAALERWMIRTIRIWRPDVILTHEATHQASSHLEQTISGLVLTAVDKAGRSQPQGGGSDDDDLPPWKVTKVFGVAPDGEGSCSMTPWRLSPTLGISPASLAMRAQGVLSPELAVPPDRLALNLHVNNLSHGVGERDVFAGIHLVAGGPARRPEAQLHTDDVQGLRVVARKHRNITALLTRFATDDARTSGALGEVGRLTDELDDEA
;
A
#
# COMPACT_ATOMS: atom_id res chain seq x y z
N MET A 1 -35.57 12.36 20.95
CA MET A 1 -34.32 11.60 20.71
C MET A 1 -34.37 10.73 19.45
N LEU A 2 -35.43 9.95 19.17
CA LEU A 2 -35.52 9.17 17.92
C LEU A 2 -35.48 10.02 16.63
N CYS A 3 -36.13 11.18 16.59
CA CYS A 3 -36.09 12.07 15.42
C CYS A 3 -34.71 12.70 15.17
N LEU A 4 -33.90 12.93 16.21
CA LEU A 4 -32.56 13.51 16.04
C LEU A 4 -31.57 12.47 15.46
N ALA A 5 -31.70 11.21 15.85
CA ALA A 5 -30.94 10.10 15.28
C ALA A 5 -31.32 9.83 13.82
N VAL A 6 -32.61 9.87 13.47
CA VAL A 6 -33.08 9.70 12.08
C VAL A 6 -32.67 10.88 11.19
N VAL A 7 -32.63 12.11 11.73
CA VAL A 7 -32.15 13.29 11.00
C VAL A 7 -30.63 13.26 10.83
N LEU A 8 -29.86 12.82 11.83
CA LEU A 8 -28.40 12.62 11.70
C LEU A 8 -28.04 11.50 10.72
N VAL A 9 -28.82 10.40 10.71
CA VAL A 9 -28.66 9.30 9.75
C VAL A 9 -29.10 9.73 8.35
N GLY A 10 -30.19 10.50 8.22
CA GLY A 10 -30.65 11.07 6.95
C GLY A 10 -29.70 12.14 6.39
N MET A 11 -29.08 12.95 7.25
CA MET A 11 -28.04 13.91 6.86
C MET A 11 -26.73 13.22 6.48
N ARG A 12 -26.38 12.08 7.10
CA ARG A 12 -25.26 11.23 6.69
C ARG A 12 -25.51 10.55 5.34
N ALA A 13 -26.73 10.05 5.11
CA ALA A 13 -27.12 9.44 3.83
C ALA A 13 -27.17 10.46 2.69
N ALA A 14 -27.75 11.65 2.92
CA ALA A 14 -27.83 12.73 1.94
C ALA A 14 -26.46 13.40 1.67
N ARG A 15 -25.56 13.52 2.67
CA ARG A 15 -24.16 13.92 2.44
C ARG A 15 -23.37 12.88 1.68
N GLY A 16 -23.57 11.60 1.96
CA GLY A 16 -22.94 10.50 1.24
C GLY A 16 -23.38 10.46 -0.22
N GLN A 17 -24.65 10.75 -0.51
CA GLN A 17 -25.18 10.80 -1.87
C GLN A 17 -24.69 12.02 -2.66
N ALA A 18 -24.69 13.21 -2.06
CA ALA A 18 -24.16 14.42 -2.69
C ALA A 18 -22.62 14.39 -2.92
N LEU A 19 -21.89 13.54 -2.18
CA LEU A 19 -20.46 13.28 -2.42
C LEU A 19 -20.22 12.15 -3.44
N ARG A 20 -21.20 11.25 -3.65
CA ARG A 20 -21.21 10.23 -4.71
C ARG A 20 -21.45 10.83 -6.10
N ASP A 21 -22.23 11.91 -6.16
CA ASP A 21 -22.60 12.58 -7.42
C ASP A 21 -21.61 13.69 -7.86
N VAL A 22 -20.55 13.94 -7.07
CA VAL A 22 -19.38 14.65 -7.62
C VAL A 22 -18.60 13.63 -8.42
N GLU A 23 -18.99 13.46 -9.69
CA GLU A 23 -18.11 12.85 -10.68
C GLU A 23 -16.72 13.47 -10.47
N PRO A 24 -15.64 12.66 -10.43
CA PRO A 24 -14.31 13.22 -10.41
C PRO A 24 -14.25 14.19 -11.58
N VAL A 25 -13.94 15.45 -11.32
CA VAL A 25 -13.52 16.35 -12.38
C VAL A 25 -12.29 15.67 -12.96
N THR A 26 -12.50 14.95 -14.06
CA THR A 26 -11.53 14.25 -14.89
C THR A 26 -10.68 15.32 -15.58
N SER A 27 -9.97 16.10 -14.78
CA SER A 27 -9.02 17.10 -15.23
C SER A 27 -7.66 16.43 -15.36
N SER A 28 -7.39 15.96 -16.58
CA SER A 28 -6.09 15.97 -17.27
C SER A 28 -4.82 15.41 -16.58
N ARG A 29 -4.90 14.78 -15.41
CA ARG A 29 -3.75 14.30 -14.62
C ARG A 29 -3.39 12.82 -14.82
N GLU A 30 -4.23 12.07 -15.53
CA GLU A 30 -4.20 10.60 -15.57
C GLU A 30 -2.85 9.95 -15.97
N PRO A 31 -2.00 10.52 -16.85
CA PRO A 31 -0.74 9.84 -17.22
C PRO A 31 0.39 9.94 -16.18
N ILE A 32 0.40 10.99 -15.34
CA ILE A 32 1.60 11.34 -14.55
C ILE A 32 1.69 10.53 -13.24
N ALA A 33 0.56 10.24 -12.59
CA ALA A 33 0.53 9.44 -11.37
C ALA A 33 0.72 7.93 -11.66
N ALA A 34 0.24 7.46 -12.81
CA ALA A 34 0.48 6.07 -13.26
C ALA A 34 1.96 5.79 -13.62
N ASP A 35 2.77 6.82 -13.89
CA ASP A 35 4.19 6.67 -14.20
C ASP A 35 4.99 6.03 -13.05
N ASP A 36 4.69 6.44 -11.81
CA ASP A 36 5.35 5.96 -10.59
C ASP A 36 4.45 5.15 -9.67
N ALA A 37 3.33 4.66 -10.21
CA ALA A 37 2.47 3.69 -9.53
C ALA A 37 3.29 2.50 -9.00
N ASP A 38 3.02 2.12 -7.75
CA ASP A 38 3.52 0.87 -7.21
C ASP A 38 2.84 -0.29 -7.94
N LEU A 39 3.64 -1.23 -8.45
CA LEU A 39 3.14 -2.35 -9.25
C LEU A 39 2.87 -3.56 -8.37
N ALA A 40 1.70 -4.15 -8.50
CA ALA A 40 1.20 -5.22 -7.65
C ALA A 40 1.36 -6.62 -8.25
N ASP A 41 1.17 -6.78 -9.57
CA ASP A 41 1.18 -8.09 -10.26
C ASP A 41 1.76 -7.94 -11.66
N VAL A 42 2.42 -8.99 -12.13
CA VAL A 42 2.99 -9.10 -13.48
C VAL A 42 2.64 -10.43 -14.11
N CYS A 43 2.20 -10.39 -15.36
CA CYS A 43 1.83 -11.57 -16.13
C CYS A 43 2.50 -11.55 -17.49
N PHE A 44 3.20 -12.63 -17.84
CA PHE A 44 3.70 -12.91 -19.18
C PHE A 44 3.06 -14.18 -19.71
N VAL A 45 2.60 -14.14 -20.97
CA VAL A 45 2.02 -15.32 -21.65
C VAL A 45 3.07 -16.09 -22.46
N ASP A 46 4.17 -15.42 -22.80
CA ASP A 46 5.34 -15.93 -23.48
C ASP A 46 6.55 -15.03 -23.16
N GLU A 47 7.72 -15.32 -23.75
CA GLU A 47 8.94 -14.56 -23.50
C GLU A 47 8.90 -13.09 -23.98
N MET A 48 7.91 -12.70 -24.79
CA MET A 48 7.84 -11.40 -25.46
C MET A 48 6.70 -10.52 -24.97
N ASN A 49 5.56 -11.09 -24.63
CA ASN A 49 4.31 -10.39 -24.36
C ASN A 49 3.96 -10.45 -22.86
N GLY A 50 3.89 -9.28 -22.24
CA GLY A 50 3.61 -9.17 -20.81
C GLY A 50 2.89 -7.89 -20.42
N TRP A 51 2.29 -7.94 -19.24
CA TRP A 51 1.51 -6.87 -18.62
C TRP A 51 1.88 -6.74 -17.15
N ALA A 52 1.92 -5.51 -16.64
CA ALA A 52 2.10 -5.23 -15.22
C ALA A 52 1.06 -4.21 -14.76
N VAL A 53 0.48 -4.40 -13.58
CA VAL A 53 -0.60 -3.54 -13.07
C VAL A 53 -0.30 -3.03 -11.66
N GLY A 54 -0.98 -1.97 -11.24
CA GLY A 54 -0.74 -1.38 -9.93
C GLY A 54 -1.68 -0.23 -9.57
N ASP A 55 -1.18 0.72 -8.79
CA ASP A 55 -1.91 1.92 -8.39
C ASP A 55 -2.38 2.79 -9.56
N HIS A 56 -3.34 3.68 -9.29
CA HIS A 56 -3.88 4.63 -10.26
C HIS A 56 -4.39 3.98 -11.56
N GLY A 57 -4.88 2.75 -11.46
CA GLY A 57 -5.31 1.95 -12.61
C GLY A 57 -4.21 1.69 -13.64
N ALA A 58 -2.95 1.78 -13.24
CA ALA A 58 -1.82 1.64 -14.14
C ALA A 58 -1.83 0.25 -14.77
N VAL A 59 -1.78 0.20 -16.10
CA VAL A 59 -1.59 -1.03 -16.88
C VAL A 59 -0.45 -0.79 -17.87
N TRP A 60 0.69 -1.41 -17.61
CA TRP A 60 1.84 -1.39 -18.51
C TRP A 60 1.82 -2.62 -19.40
N ARG A 61 2.11 -2.44 -20.69
CA ARG A 61 2.18 -3.53 -21.67
C ARG A 61 3.52 -3.55 -22.39
N THR A 62 4.04 -4.74 -22.64
CA THR A 62 5.19 -4.97 -23.52
C THR A 62 4.90 -6.02 -24.59
N THR A 63 5.66 -5.95 -25.69
CA THR A 63 5.64 -6.93 -26.81
C THR A 63 7.06 -7.31 -27.23
N ASN A 64 8.05 -6.97 -26.41
CA ASN A 64 9.46 -7.16 -26.69
C ASN A 64 10.26 -7.53 -25.42
N ALA A 65 9.71 -8.46 -24.63
CA ALA A 65 10.31 -8.98 -23.40
C ALA A 65 10.54 -7.92 -22.32
N GLY A 66 9.79 -6.81 -22.39
CA GLY A 66 9.92 -5.69 -21.47
C GLY A 66 11.02 -4.69 -21.81
N ARG A 67 11.71 -4.82 -22.96
CA ARG A 67 12.67 -3.79 -23.44
C ARG A 67 12.02 -2.42 -23.56
N THR A 68 10.74 -2.38 -23.89
CA THR A 68 9.91 -1.18 -23.81
C THR A 68 8.55 -1.51 -23.23
N TRP A 69 8.07 -0.64 -22.34
CA TRP A 69 6.76 -0.71 -21.72
C TRP A 69 5.92 0.49 -22.13
N ARG A 70 4.64 0.26 -22.46
CA ARG A 70 3.68 1.30 -22.82
C ARG A 70 2.51 1.29 -21.86
N LEU A 71 2.25 2.42 -21.21
CA LEU A 71 1.06 2.62 -20.40
C LEU A 71 -0.18 2.54 -21.29
N GLN A 72 -1.16 1.75 -20.88
CA GLN A 72 -2.44 1.58 -21.55
C GLN A 72 -3.51 2.37 -20.78
N PRO A 73 -4.37 3.13 -21.48
CA PRO A 73 -5.43 3.87 -20.82
C PRO A 73 -6.45 2.92 -20.19
N THR A 74 -6.86 3.23 -18.97
CA THR A 74 -7.93 2.53 -18.26
C THR A 74 -8.97 3.53 -17.77
N PRO A 75 -10.25 3.13 -17.64
CA PRO A 75 -11.31 4.03 -17.20
C PRO A 75 -11.43 4.12 -15.67
N ILE A 76 -10.38 3.75 -14.92
CA ILE A 76 -10.42 3.61 -13.47
C ILE A 76 -9.17 4.23 -12.83
N ASP A 77 -9.34 4.81 -11.65
CA ASP A 77 -8.27 5.38 -10.83
C ASP A 77 -8.28 4.71 -9.45
N CYS A 78 -7.98 3.41 -9.44
CA CYS A 78 -7.84 2.64 -8.20
C CYS A 78 -6.75 1.57 -8.37
N ARG A 79 -6.32 0.96 -7.27
CA ARG A 79 -5.30 -0.09 -7.33
C ARG A 79 -5.85 -1.32 -8.06
N LEU A 80 -5.11 -1.77 -9.06
CA LEU A 80 -5.26 -3.08 -9.66
C LEU A 80 -4.29 -4.04 -8.96
N ASN A 81 -4.83 -5.01 -8.23
CA ASN A 81 -4.06 -5.96 -7.42
C ASN A 81 -3.55 -7.14 -8.23
N THR A 82 -4.24 -7.49 -9.33
CA THR A 82 -3.90 -8.68 -10.12
C THR A 82 -4.15 -8.49 -11.61
N VAL A 83 -3.34 -9.13 -12.43
CA VAL A 83 -3.49 -9.21 -13.89
C VAL A 83 -3.30 -10.64 -14.36
N TRP A 84 -4.13 -11.05 -15.32
CA TRP A 84 -4.03 -12.38 -15.89
C TRP A 84 -4.47 -12.39 -17.35
N PHE A 85 -3.58 -12.88 -18.22
CA PHE A 85 -3.86 -13.14 -19.62
C PHE A 85 -3.82 -14.64 -19.88
N VAL A 86 -4.85 -15.16 -20.57
CA VAL A 86 -4.90 -16.58 -20.98
C VAL A 86 -4.17 -16.81 -22.30
N ASP A 87 -4.01 -15.75 -23.08
CA ASP A 87 -3.27 -15.70 -24.34
C ASP A 87 -2.87 -14.24 -24.64
N GLY A 88 -2.19 -13.99 -25.75
CA GLY A 88 -1.73 -12.66 -26.14
C GLY A 88 -2.83 -11.62 -26.45
N ARG A 89 -4.12 -11.99 -26.34
CA ARG A 89 -5.28 -11.14 -26.68
C ARG A 89 -6.28 -11.01 -25.54
N THR A 90 -6.59 -12.09 -24.84
CA THR A 90 -7.68 -12.13 -23.87
C THR A 90 -7.11 -12.09 -22.46
N GLY A 91 -7.48 -11.05 -21.71
CA GLY A 91 -6.99 -10.87 -20.35
C GLY A 91 -7.91 -10.03 -19.47
N TRP A 92 -7.62 -10.08 -18.19
CA TRP A 92 -8.35 -9.38 -17.15
C TRP A 92 -7.36 -8.72 -16.19
N ALA A 93 -7.76 -7.60 -15.60
CA ALA A 93 -7.08 -6.99 -14.47
C ALA A 93 -8.12 -6.69 -13.40
N ALA A 94 -7.81 -6.97 -12.15
CA ALA A 94 -8.76 -6.80 -11.06
C ALA A 94 -8.14 -6.15 -9.83
N GLY A 95 -8.98 -5.50 -9.04
CA GLY A 95 -8.59 -4.78 -7.84
C GLY A 95 -9.81 -4.35 -7.05
N GLY A 96 -9.72 -3.21 -6.39
CA GLY A 96 -10.86 -2.64 -5.70
C GLY A 96 -10.71 -1.18 -5.29
N ARG A 97 -11.79 -0.66 -4.71
CA ARG A 97 -11.90 0.68 -4.14
C ARG A 97 -12.56 0.58 -2.78
N HIS A 98 -12.07 1.35 -1.82
CA HIS A 98 -12.71 1.51 -0.53
C HIS A 98 -13.46 2.83 -0.50
N ASP A 99 -14.75 2.78 -0.15
CA ASP A 99 -15.54 3.99 0.07
C ASP A 99 -15.11 4.60 1.41
N PRO A 100 -14.46 5.79 1.44
CA PRO A 100 -13.87 6.34 2.66
C PRO A 100 -14.90 6.75 3.73
N LEU A 101 -16.20 6.75 3.42
CA LEU A 101 -17.25 7.17 4.36
C LEU A 101 -17.99 5.98 4.95
N THR A 102 -18.18 4.93 4.14
CA THR A 102 -18.90 3.72 4.55
C THR A 102 -17.96 2.60 5.00
N GLY A 103 -16.71 2.62 4.55
CA GLY A 103 -15.75 1.53 4.70
C GLY A 103 -16.11 0.30 3.88
N GLU A 104 -17.02 0.43 2.91
CA GLU A 104 -17.37 -0.67 2.00
C GLU A 104 -16.29 -0.79 0.92
N SER A 105 -15.86 -2.03 0.67
CA SER A 105 -14.92 -2.38 -0.39
C SER A 105 -15.68 -2.88 -1.62
N HIS A 106 -15.30 -2.39 -2.80
CA HIS A 106 -15.91 -2.73 -4.08
C HIS A 106 -14.88 -3.20 -5.09
N ALA A 107 -15.15 -4.31 -5.77
CA ALA A 107 -14.32 -4.85 -6.83
C ALA A 107 -14.30 -3.94 -8.06
N VAL A 108 -13.14 -3.94 -8.73
CA VAL A 108 -13.02 -3.51 -10.12
C VAL A 108 -12.51 -4.69 -10.93
N LEU A 109 -13.19 -5.01 -12.03
CA LEU A 109 -12.75 -6.03 -12.98
C LEU A 109 -12.71 -5.42 -14.39
N LEU A 110 -11.50 -5.22 -14.88
CA LEU A 110 -11.23 -4.85 -16.25
C LEU A 110 -11.09 -6.11 -17.11
N ARG A 111 -11.55 -6.03 -18.36
CA ARG A 111 -11.39 -7.05 -19.39
C ARG A 111 -10.89 -6.43 -20.69
N SER A 112 -9.99 -7.15 -21.34
CA SER A 112 -9.52 -6.87 -22.69
C SER A 112 -9.61 -8.12 -23.57
N ASP A 113 -10.02 -7.93 -24.83
CA ASP A 113 -10.08 -8.96 -25.87
C ASP A 113 -9.11 -8.65 -27.05
N ASP A 114 -8.24 -7.64 -26.88
CA ASP A 114 -7.29 -7.17 -27.89
C ASP A 114 -5.84 -7.11 -27.42
N GLY A 115 -5.52 -7.69 -26.27
CA GLY A 115 -4.17 -7.76 -25.71
C GLY A 115 -3.85 -6.59 -24.81
N GLY A 116 -4.85 -5.93 -24.24
CA GLY A 116 -4.72 -4.81 -23.33
C GLY A 116 -4.60 -3.44 -23.99
N TRP A 117 -4.93 -3.31 -25.29
CA TRP A 117 -4.98 -1.99 -25.93
C TRP A 117 -6.22 -1.21 -25.52
N HIS A 118 -7.33 -1.92 -25.34
CA HIS A 118 -8.55 -1.37 -24.77
C HIS A 118 -9.02 -2.21 -23.59
N TRP A 119 -9.46 -1.52 -22.54
CA TRP A 119 -10.00 -2.11 -21.32
C TRP A 119 -11.44 -1.66 -21.12
N SER A 120 -12.30 -2.61 -20.78
CA SER A 120 -13.71 -2.39 -20.44
C SER A 120 -14.00 -2.94 -19.05
N TYR A 121 -14.97 -2.38 -18.35
CA TYR A 121 -15.40 -2.86 -17.04
C TYR A 121 -16.93 -2.83 -16.91
N ASP A 122 -17.46 -3.68 -16.03
CA ASP A 122 -18.87 -3.64 -15.65
C ASP A 122 -19.01 -2.93 -14.31
N ALA A 123 -19.67 -1.76 -14.30
CA ALA A 123 -19.92 -0.99 -13.09
C ALA A 123 -20.93 -1.64 -12.13
N LYS A 124 -21.64 -2.69 -12.56
CA LYS A 124 -22.65 -3.40 -11.76
C LYS A 124 -22.09 -4.63 -11.04
N LEU A 125 -20.78 -4.84 -11.06
CA LEU A 125 -20.15 -5.93 -10.35
C LEU A 125 -20.30 -5.73 -8.83
N ASP A 126 -21.15 -6.53 -8.21
CA ASP A 126 -21.37 -6.53 -6.77
C ASP A 126 -20.49 -7.58 -6.11
N LEU A 127 -19.22 -7.25 -5.94
CA LEU A 127 -18.22 -8.05 -5.22
C LEU A 127 -17.34 -7.12 -4.37
N PRO A 128 -16.79 -7.59 -3.22
CA PRO A 128 -15.69 -6.93 -2.52
C PRO A 128 -14.39 -6.91 -3.33
N ALA A 129 -13.41 -6.09 -2.95
CA ALA A 129 -12.14 -6.00 -3.67
C ALA A 129 -11.51 -7.37 -3.96
N ILE A 130 -11.07 -7.53 -5.21
CA ILE A 130 -10.35 -8.72 -5.67
C ILE A 130 -8.87 -8.49 -5.46
N HIS A 131 -8.19 -9.45 -4.82
CA HIS A 131 -6.74 -9.38 -4.60
C HIS A 131 -5.96 -10.30 -5.53
N ALA A 132 -6.48 -11.49 -5.84
CA ALA A 132 -5.84 -12.40 -6.77
C ALA A 132 -6.86 -13.12 -7.65
N MET A 133 -6.47 -13.39 -8.90
CA MET A 133 -7.36 -13.98 -9.89
C MET A 133 -6.59 -14.80 -10.91
N ARG A 134 -7.17 -15.92 -11.34
CA ARG A 134 -6.61 -16.77 -12.39
C ARG A 134 -7.73 -17.30 -13.29
N PHE A 135 -7.49 -17.29 -14.60
CA PHE A 135 -8.39 -17.89 -15.60
C PHE A 135 -7.69 -19.05 -16.30
N LEU A 136 -8.38 -20.19 -16.44
CA LEU A 136 -7.89 -21.29 -17.30
C LEU A 136 -8.23 -21.09 -18.77
N SER A 137 -9.21 -20.23 -19.05
CA SER A 137 -9.72 -20.00 -20.40
C SER A 137 -10.44 -18.66 -20.47
N GLY A 138 -10.84 -18.25 -21.68
CA GLY A 138 -11.76 -17.13 -21.95
C GLY A 138 -13.05 -17.06 -21.10
N ARG A 139 -13.38 -18.13 -20.37
CA ARG A 139 -14.68 -18.31 -19.69
C ARG A 139 -14.58 -18.76 -18.23
N ARG A 140 -13.67 -19.68 -17.92
CA ARG A 140 -13.54 -20.27 -16.57
C ARG A 140 -12.42 -19.61 -15.79
N GLY A 141 -12.73 -19.09 -14.61
CA GLY A 141 -11.76 -18.49 -13.71
C GLY A 141 -12.19 -18.55 -12.26
N ILE A 142 -11.26 -18.23 -11.38
CA ILE A 142 -11.42 -18.11 -9.94
C ILE A 142 -10.78 -16.79 -9.50
N ALA A 143 -11.44 -16.12 -8.57
CA ALA A 143 -10.97 -14.91 -7.94
C ALA A 143 -11.09 -15.05 -6.43
N VAL A 144 -10.16 -14.44 -5.72
CA VAL A 144 -10.16 -14.35 -4.27
C VAL A 144 -9.92 -12.92 -3.83
N GLY A 145 -10.45 -12.55 -2.68
CA GLY A 145 -10.42 -11.17 -2.21
C GLY A 145 -10.97 -11.01 -0.81
N GLU A 146 -11.47 -9.82 -0.50
CA GLU A 146 -12.08 -9.53 0.80
C GLU A 146 -13.37 -10.32 1.03
N SER A 147 -13.64 -10.66 2.29
CA SER A 147 -14.91 -11.26 2.69
C SER A 147 -15.92 -10.19 3.09
N SER A 148 -17.18 -10.37 2.72
CA SER A 148 -18.29 -9.52 3.20
C SER A 148 -19.45 -10.38 3.71
N PRO A 149 -20.45 -9.80 4.40
CA PRO A 149 -21.64 -10.56 4.83
C PRO A 149 -22.37 -11.27 3.67
N LEU A 150 -22.32 -10.72 2.46
CA LEU A 150 -22.88 -11.33 1.23
C LEU A 150 -21.91 -12.31 0.56
N HIS A 151 -20.60 -12.13 0.79
CA HIS A 151 -19.53 -12.97 0.23
C HIS A 151 -18.59 -13.48 1.33
N PRO A 152 -19.08 -14.35 2.23
CA PRO A 152 -18.34 -14.70 3.44
C PRO A 152 -17.05 -15.46 3.15
N SER A 153 -16.99 -16.22 2.05
CA SER A 153 -15.83 -17.06 1.73
C SER A 153 -14.64 -16.31 1.13
N GLY A 154 -14.86 -15.11 0.58
CA GLY A 154 -13.85 -14.38 -0.19
C GLY A 154 -13.34 -15.15 -1.43
N VAL A 155 -14.04 -16.19 -1.89
CA VAL A 155 -13.67 -17.03 -3.05
C VAL A 155 -14.85 -17.10 -4.01
N TRP A 156 -14.59 -16.77 -5.28
CA TRP A 156 -15.60 -16.74 -6.33
C TRP A 156 -15.13 -17.46 -7.58
N MET A 157 -16.05 -18.12 -8.28
CA MET A 157 -15.78 -18.76 -9.58
C MET A 157 -16.66 -18.16 -10.67
N THR A 158 -16.13 -18.12 -11.88
CA THR A 158 -16.88 -17.71 -13.08
C THR A 158 -16.82 -18.80 -14.15
N ALA A 159 -17.89 -18.89 -14.94
CA ALA A 159 -18.00 -19.78 -16.10
C ALA A 159 -18.30 -19.01 -17.41
N ASP A 160 -18.34 -17.68 -17.35
CA ASP A 160 -18.68 -16.79 -18.46
C ASP A 160 -17.69 -15.64 -18.68
N GLY A 161 -16.48 -15.77 -18.14
CA GLY A 161 -15.38 -14.83 -18.37
C GLY A 161 -15.47 -13.60 -17.48
N GLY A 162 -15.96 -13.77 -16.25
CA GLY A 162 -16.04 -12.73 -15.23
C GLY A 162 -17.29 -11.86 -15.30
N ARG A 163 -18.31 -12.24 -16.09
CA ARG A 163 -19.58 -11.49 -16.15
C ARG A 163 -20.47 -11.81 -14.97
N ASN A 164 -20.48 -13.08 -14.56
CA ASN A 164 -21.13 -13.53 -13.34
C ASN A 164 -20.15 -14.35 -12.50
N TRP A 165 -20.29 -14.21 -11.19
CA TRP A 165 -19.45 -14.85 -10.19
C TRP A 165 -20.30 -15.60 -9.18
N THR A 166 -19.95 -16.87 -8.95
CA THR A 166 -20.60 -17.73 -7.96
C THR A 166 -19.72 -17.84 -6.72
N PRO A 167 -20.18 -17.38 -5.54
CA PRO A 167 -19.42 -17.53 -4.30
C PRO A 167 -19.31 -19.02 -3.95
N GLN A 168 -18.13 -19.43 -3.51
CA GLN A 168 -17.89 -20.80 -3.03
C GLN A 168 -18.22 -20.90 -1.55
N SER A 169 -18.66 -22.07 -1.08
CA SER A 169 -18.98 -22.29 0.33
C SER A 169 -17.71 -22.63 1.12
N THR A 170 -17.54 -22.02 2.28
CA THR A 170 -16.44 -22.31 3.22
C THR A 170 -17.00 -22.59 4.61
N ALA A 171 -16.24 -23.33 5.43
CA ALA A 171 -16.64 -23.64 6.80
C ALA A 171 -16.59 -22.41 7.73
N ALA A 172 -15.81 -21.38 7.37
CA ALA A 172 -15.70 -20.12 8.09
C ALA A 172 -15.52 -18.95 7.09
N PRO A 173 -16.01 -17.74 7.43
CA PRO A 173 -15.71 -16.55 6.65
C PRO A 173 -14.21 -16.23 6.68
N ALA A 174 -13.62 -15.92 5.52
CA ALA A 174 -12.20 -15.56 5.41
C ALA A 174 -11.95 -14.72 4.15
N GLY A 175 -11.14 -13.67 4.28
CA GLY A 175 -10.59 -12.92 3.14
C GLY A 175 -9.23 -13.48 2.73
N TRP A 176 -8.84 -13.28 1.47
CA TRP A 176 -7.62 -13.83 0.87
C TRP A 176 -6.85 -12.77 0.08
N ARG A 177 -5.54 -12.71 0.27
CA ARG A 177 -4.63 -11.75 -0.37
C ARG A 177 -3.90 -12.32 -1.57
N ALA A 178 -3.40 -13.55 -1.43
CA ALA A 178 -2.65 -14.21 -2.48
C ALA A 178 -3.24 -15.59 -2.78
N MET A 179 -3.07 -16.00 -4.03
CA MET A 179 -3.49 -17.30 -4.53
C MET A 179 -2.46 -17.83 -5.51
N SER A 180 -2.06 -19.08 -5.33
CA SER A 180 -1.32 -19.83 -6.35
C SER A 180 -2.02 -21.14 -6.64
N LEU A 181 -2.31 -21.40 -7.91
CA LEU A 181 -3.07 -22.57 -8.35
C LEU A 181 -2.20 -23.49 -9.19
N ALA A 182 -2.35 -24.80 -9.01
CA ALA A 182 -1.94 -25.77 -10.02
C ALA A 182 -3.01 -25.83 -11.12
N ASP A 183 -4.27 -25.91 -10.70
CA ASP A 183 -5.44 -25.97 -11.57
C ASP A 183 -6.69 -25.46 -10.81
N MET A 184 -7.87 -25.59 -11.43
CA MET A 184 -9.13 -25.15 -10.80
C MET A 184 -9.59 -26.04 -9.64
N SER A 185 -8.88 -27.14 -9.36
CA SER A 185 -9.18 -28.08 -8.28
C SER A 185 -8.12 -28.14 -7.19
N SER A 186 -6.98 -27.46 -7.36
CA SER A 186 -5.88 -27.52 -6.41
C SER A 186 -5.09 -26.22 -6.39
N GLY A 187 -4.81 -25.73 -5.18
CA GLY A 187 -4.02 -24.52 -4.99
C GLY A 187 -3.87 -24.14 -3.52
N LEU A 188 -3.15 -23.05 -3.29
CA LEU A 188 -2.92 -22.44 -1.99
C LEU A 188 -3.46 -21.02 -1.98
N LEU A 189 -4.10 -20.66 -0.87
CA LEU A 189 -4.57 -19.32 -0.57
C LEU A 189 -3.88 -18.82 0.70
N VAL A 190 -3.53 -17.54 0.71
CA VAL A 190 -2.93 -16.84 1.84
C VAL A 190 -3.82 -15.67 2.24
N GLY A 191 -4.22 -15.59 3.50
CA GLY A 191 -5.06 -14.54 4.07
C GLY A 191 -4.27 -13.39 4.71
N PRO A 192 -4.95 -12.29 5.08
CA PRO A 192 -4.32 -11.06 5.61
C PRO A 192 -3.58 -11.26 6.94
N ASP A 193 -3.94 -12.29 7.71
CA ASP A 193 -3.29 -12.64 8.99
C ASP A 193 -2.22 -13.74 8.86
N GLY A 194 -1.78 -14.02 7.63
CA GLY A 194 -0.86 -15.12 7.35
C GLY A 194 -1.53 -16.50 7.43
N THR A 195 -2.87 -16.54 7.50
CA THR A 195 -3.64 -17.79 7.42
C THR A 195 -3.42 -18.45 6.07
N VAL A 196 -3.29 -19.77 6.05
CA VAL A 196 -3.05 -20.52 4.81
C VAL A 196 -4.08 -21.62 4.67
N ALA A 197 -4.73 -21.68 3.51
CA ALA A 197 -5.65 -22.74 3.17
C ALA A 197 -5.32 -23.37 1.82
N ARG A 198 -5.63 -24.67 1.72
CA ARG A 198 -5.61 -25.41 0.47
C ARG A 198 -6.97 -25.33 -0.19
N TRP A 199 -6.98 -24.97 -1.47
CA TRP A 199 -8.12 -25.10 -2.35
C TRP A 199 -8.20 -26.52 -2.92
N THR A 200 -9.38 -27.15 -2.85
CA THR A 200 -9.60 -28.53 -3.32
C THR A 200 -10.64 -28.63 -4.46
N GLY A 201 -10.99 -27.51 -5.09
CA GLY A 201 -12.03 -27.46 -6.13
C GLY A 201 -13.46 -27.51 -5.58
N ALA A 202 -13.65 -28.11 -4.41
CA ALA A 202 -14.93 -28.24 -3.72
C ALA A 202 -15.01 -27.40 -2.44
N GLY A 203 -13.89 -26.93 -1.91
CA GLY A 203 -13.84 -26.13 -0.70
C GLY A 203 -12.42 -25.78 -0.27
N LEU A 204 -12.32 -25.27 0.97
CA LEU A 204 -11.06 -24.90 1.60
C LEU A 204 -10.73 -25.82 2.77
N GLU A 205 -9.48 -26.25 2.82
CA GLU A 205 -8.91 -27.01 3.92
C GLU A 205 -7.81 -26.17 4.58
N GLN A 206 -7.95 -25.87 5.87
CA GLN A 206 -6.94 -25.09 6.58
C GLN A 206 -5.65 -25.90 6.73
N ILE A 207 -4.52 -25.28 6.41
CA ILE A 207 -3.19 -25.87 6.62
C ILE A 207 -2.66 -25.35 7.95
N ALA A 208 -2.30 -26.27 8.85
CA ALA A 208 -1.56 -25.91 10.05
C ALA A 208 -0.14 -25.49 9.64
N THR A 209 0.13 -24.19 9.67
CA THR A 209 1.49 -23.67 9.50
C THR A 209 2.21 -23.63 10.86
N PRO A 210 3.54 -23.78 10.87
CA PRO A 210 4.34 -23.46 12.05
C PRO A 210 4.03 -22.07 12.60
N GLU A 211 4.13 -21.87 13.91
CA GLU A 211 4.09 -20.52 14.48
C GLU A 211 5.37 -19.77 14.09
N PHE A 212 5.22 -18.58 13.48
CA PHE A 212 6.35 -17.76 13.03
C PHE A 212 6.58 -16.54 13.92
N ASP A 213 6.37 -16.67 15.23
CA ASP A 213 6.55 -15.57 16.19
C ASP A 213 5.88 -14.26 15.72
N GLY A 214 4.62 -14.32 15.26
CA GLY A 214 3.86 -13.15 14.80
C GLY A 214 4.17 -12.66 13.37
N ARG A 215 5.12 -13.27 12.65
CA ARG A 215 5.36 -13.02 11.22
C ARG A 215 4.25 -13.60 10.37
N ARG A 216 3.92 -12.90 9.28
CA ARG A 216 2.92 -13.37 8.31
C ARG A 216 3.56 -13.99 7.08
N VAL A 217 2.89 -15.03 6.59
CA VAL A 217 3.01 -15.45 5.19
C VAL A 217 2.23 -14.46 4.33
N THR A 218 2.83 -14.02 3.23
CA THR A 218 2.29 -12.99 2.33
C THR A 218 2.14 -13.51 0.90
N ALA A 219 2.97 -14.48 0.51
CA ALA A 219 3.03 -15.02 -0.85
C ALA A 219 2.99 -16.55 -0.87
N ALA A 220 2.51 -17.10 -1.97
CA ALA A 220 2.52 -18.53 -2.23
C ALA A 220 2.93 -18.81 -3.68
N ALA A 221 3.68 -19.89 -3.89
CA ALA A 221 3.99 -20.43 -5.22
C ALA A 221 3.71 -21.93 -5.25
N PHE A 222 2.87 -22.34 -6.20
CA PHE A 222 2.51 -23.75 -6.40
C PHE A 222 3.50 -24.39 -7.36
N GLY A 223 4.21 -25.42 -6.92
CA GLY A 223 5.12 -26.20 -7.76
C GLY A 223 4.56 -27.59 -8.08
N GLU A 224 5.23 -28.32 -8.96
CA GLU A 224 4.74 -29.63 -9.45
C GLU A 224 4.68 -30.72 -8.37
N LYS A 225 5.56 -30.64 -7.37
CA LYS A 225 5.66 -31.60 -6.26
C LYS A 225 5.58 -30.96 -4.89
N LEU A 226 5.99 -29.70 -4.83
CA LEU A 226 6.20 -28.94 -3.62
C LEU A 226 5.67 -27.55 -3.88
N SER A 227 4.91 -27.05 -2.92
CA SER A 227 4.49 -25.66 -2.91
C SER A 227 5.30 -24.87 -1.89
N TRP A 228 5.29 -23.56 -2.03
CA TRP A 228 6.15 -22.64 -1.29
C TRP A 228 5.30 -21.52 -0.72
N LEU A 229 5.62 -21.12 0.51
CA LEU A 229 5.05 -19.96 1.17
C LEU A 229 6.19 -19.06 1.61
N ALA A 230 6.09 -17.78 1.32
CA ALA A 230 7.09 -16.78 1.69
C ALA A 230 6.42 -15.63 2.47
N GLY A 231 7.17 -14.98 3.35
CA GLY A 231 6.62 -13.94 4.22
C GLY A 231 7.64 -13.06 4.94
N GLU A 232 7.12 -12.33 5.92
CA GLU A 232 7.84 -11.36 6.76
C GLU A 232 9.06 -11.99 7.49
N GLY A 233 10.14 -11.22 7.65
CA GLY A 233 11.32 -11.62 8.43
C GLY A 233 12.06 -12.85 7.86
N GLY A 234 12.05 -13.03 6.54
CA GLY A 234 12.70 -14.13 5.85
C GLY A 234 11.95 -15.45 5.99
N THR A 235 10.66 -15.41 6.35
CA THR A 235 9.85 -16.62 6.51
C THR A 235 9.73 -17.35 5.18
N LEU A 236 10.17 -18.61 5.16
CA LEU A 236 10.06 -19.48 4.00
C LEU A 236 9.64 -20.87 4.45
N VAL A 237 8.60 -21.40 3.82
CA VAL A 237 8.00 -22.68 4.18
C VAL A 237 7.79 -23.49 2.93
N ARG A 238 8.23 -24.74 2.96
CA ARG A 238 7.91 -25.74 1.95
C ARG A 238 6.67 -26.51 2.38
N VAL A 239 5.70 -26.62 1.48
CA VAL A 239 4.46 -27.36 1.66
C VAL A 239 4.43 -28.58 0.74
N THR A 240 4.23 -29.78 1.31
CA THR A 240 4.10 -31.04 0.57
C THR A 240 2.64 -31.40 0.32
N ASP A 241 2.31 -31.89 -0.89
CA ASP A 241 0.94 -32.29 -1.24
C ASP A 241 0.48 -33.60 -0.55
N GLU A 242 1.41 -34.40 -0.03
CA GLU A 242 1.12 -35.70 0.57
C GLU A 242 0.92 -35.64 2.08
N VAL A 243 -0.22 -35.16 2.58
CA VAL A 243 -0.69 -35.71 3.87
C VAL A 243 -2.20 -35.74 4.02
N SER A 244 -2.83 -36.78 3.49
CA SER A 244 -4.12 -37.22 4.04
C SER A 244 -3.86 -37.99 5.35
N GLY A 245 -4.49 -37.57 6.46
CA GLY A 245 -4.45 -38.30 7.74
C GLY A 245 -3.67 -37.59 8.87
N PRO A 246 -3.43 -38.27 10.02
CA PRO A 246 -2.92 -37.66 11.26
C PRO A 246 -1.51 -37.07 11.18
N ASN A 247 -0.80 -37.22 10.06
CA ASN A 247 0.52 -36.64 9.83
C ASN A 247 0.48 -35.22 9.23
N ALA A 248 -0.70 -34.63 9.00
CA ALA A 248 -0.86 -33.32 8.34
C ALA A 248 -0.05 -32.18 9.00
N ALA A 249 0.30 -32.33 10.28
CA ALA A 249 1.19 -31.43 11.01
C ALA A 249 2.62 -31.32 10.42
N HIS A 250 3.05 -32.25 9.55
CA HIS A 250 4.36 -32.21 8.87
C HIS A 250 4.29 -31.70 7.42
N ALA A 251 3.11 -31.29 6.96
CA ALA A 251 2.92 -30.84 5.58
C ALA A 251 3.69 -29.55 5.28
N ALA A 252 3.92 -28.71 6.28
CA ALA A 252 4.64 -27.45 6.18
C ALA A 252 5.98 -27.52 6.94
N GLN A 253 7.08 -27.30 6.24
CA GLN A 253 8.44 -27.37 6.79
C GLN A 253 9.16 -26.03 6.59
N PRO A 254 9.59 -25.35 7.67
CA PRO A 254 10.42 -24.15 7.56
C PRO A 254 11.72 -24.43 6.83
N ILE A 255 12.16 -23.47 6.03
CA ILE A 255 13.47 -23.49 5.36
C ILE A 255 14.34 -22.39 5.97
N ASP A 256 15.46 -22.79 6.55
CA ASP A 256 16.48 -21.86 6.99
C ASP A 256 17.26 -21.36 5.76
N LEU A 257 16.93 -20.14 5.33
CA LEU A 257 17.74 -19.44 4.35
C LEU A 257 19.10 -19.06 4.95
N PRO A 258 20.12 -18.77 4.10
CA PRO A 258 21.38 -18.18 4.57
C PRO A 258 21.11 -17.03 5.52
N SER A 259 22.01 -16.79 6.48
CA SER A 259 21.80 -15.83 7.59
C SER A 259 21.27 -14.47 7.12
N GLY A 260 21.56 -14.11 5.86
CA GLY A 260 21.13 -12.87 5.28
C GLY A 260 19.72 -12.68 4.75
N ALA A 261 18.89 -13.71 4.81
CA ALA A 261 17.49 -13.58 4.43
C ALA A 261 16.60 -13.07 5.59
N ARG A 262 17.07 -13.14 6.85
CA ARG A 262 16.25 -12.79 8.02
C ARG A 262 15.82 -11.33 8.06
N GLY A 263 16.56 -10.44 7.40
CA GLY A 263 16.16 -9.05 7.25
C GLY A 263 15.05 -8.86 6.20
N ILE A 264 14.82 -9.78 5.26
CA ILE A 264 13.98 -9.53 4.09
C ILE A 264 12.52 -9.87 4.37
N ASP A 265 11.62 -8.94 4.11
CA ASP A 265 10.19 -9.22 4.13
C ASP A 265 9.77 -9.68 2.75
N PHE A 266 9.60 -10.99 2.56
CA PHE A 266 9.18 -11.53 1.27
C PHE A 266 7.72 -11.17 1.00
N SER A 267 7.44 -10.83 -0.25
CA SER A 267 6.10 -10.48 -0.78
C SER A 267 5.80 -11.20 -2.09
N ALA A 268 6.81 -11.83 -2.71
CA ALA A 268 6.67 -12.53 -3.97
C ALA A 268 7.32 -13.92 -3.91
N ALA A 269 6.68 -14.89 -4.56
CA ALA A 269 7.23 -16.22 -4.78
C ALA A 269 6.82 -16.74 -6.17
N ALA A 270 7.74 -17.37 -6.87
CA ALA A 270 7.49 -18.02 -8.16
C ALA A 270 8.18 -19.39 -8.22
N SER A 271 7.60 -20.33 -8.96
CA SER A 271 8.20 -21.65 -9.15
C SER A 271 8.00 -22.17 -10.58
N VAL A 272 9.06 -22.73 -11.16
CA VAL A 272 9.05 -23.38 -12.47
C VAL A 272 9.84 -24.68 -12.40
N GLY A 273 9.16 -25.82 -12.57
CA GLY A 273 9.76 -27.13 -12.36
C GLY A 273 10.30 -27.27 -10.93
N LYS A 274 11.62 -27.43 -10.79
CA LYS A 274 12.32 -27.51 -9.49
C LYS A 274 12.86 -26.17 -8.99
N GLN A 275 12.77 -25.13 -9.82
CA GLN A 275 13.31 -23.83 -9.50
C GLN A 275 12.29 -23.00 -8.75
N VAL A 276 12.78 -22.24 -7.78
CA VAL A 276 11.97 -21.41 -6.89
C VAL A 276 12.68 -20.08 -6.68
N TRP A 277 11.94 -18.99 -6.81
CA TRP A 277 12.43 -17.64 -6.55
C TRP A 277 11.55 -16.99 -5.49
N VAL A 278 12.17 -16.27 -4.55
CA VAL A 278 11.48 -15.43 -3.57
C VAL A 278 12.10 -14.05 -3.49
N ALA A 279 11.27 -13.03 -3.40
CA ALA A 279 11.69 -11.63 -3.40
C ALA A 279 10.79 -10.80 -2.49
N GLY A 280 11.26 -9.59 -2.16
CA GLY A 280 10.50 -8.70 -1.31
C GLY A 280 11.21 -7.39 -1.00
N ARG A 281 11.15 -7.00 0.27
CA ARG A 281 11.72 -5.75 0.78
C ARG A 281 12.98 -6.01 1.63
N PRO A 282 14.12 -5.37 1.29
CA PRO A 282 14.43 -4.59 0.12
C PRO A 282 14.47 -5.47 -1.12
N GLY A 283 14.34 -4.86 -2.29
CA GLY A 283 14.46 -5.58 -3.55
C GLY A 283 15.90 -5.75 -4.02
N THR A 284 16.92 -5.63 -3.15
CA THR A 284 18.35 -5.77 -3.50
C THR A 284 18.74 -7.18 -3.90
N VAL A 285 18.04 -8.18 -3.34
CA VAL A 285 18.33 -9.59 -3.50
C VAL A 285 17.05 -10.35 -3.83
N ILE A 286 17.15 -11.28 -4.78
CA ILE A 286 16.19 -12.35 -5.01
C ILE A 286 16.87 -13.65 -4.60
N TYR A 287 16.21 -14.44 -3.76
CA TYR A 287 16.72 -15.75 -3.38
C TYR A 287 16.20 -16.78 -4.36
N HIS A 288 17.11 -17.61 -4.87
CA HIS A 288 16.82 -18.63 -5.88
C HIS A 288 17.29 -20.00 -5.43
N SER A 289 16.49 -21.02 -5.70
CA SER A 289 16.86 -22.42 -5.55
C SER A 289 16.66 -23.15 -6.88
N VAL A 290 17.57 -24.05 -7.22
CA VAL A 290 17.51 -24.91 -8.42
C VAL A 290 17.08 -26.35 -8.14
N ASP A 291 16.91 -26.70 -6.87
CA ASP A 291 16.85 -28.08 -6.40
C ASP A 291 15.73 -28.29 -5.37
N ASP A 292 14.54 -27.73 -5.64
CA ASP A 292 13.36 -27.86 -4.78
C ASP A 292 13.64 -27.36 -3.35
N GLY A 293 14.30 -26.21 -3.25
CA GLY A 293 14.64 -25.51 -2.00
C GLY A 293 15.65 -26.22 -1.11
N ALA A 294 16.42 -27.18 -1.64
CA ALA A 294 17.48 -27.84 -0.89
C ALA A 294 18.72 -26.95 -0.71
N THR A 295 19.03 -26.13 -1.72
CA THR A 295 20.06 -25.09 -1.67
C THR A 295 19.53 -23.77 -2.19
N TRP A 296 20.03 -22.67 -1.62
CA TRP A 296 19.60 -21.31 -1.94
C TRP A 296 20.79 -20.41 -2.21
N GLU A 297 20.70 -19.62 -3.28
CA GLU A 297 21.65 -18.60 -3.66
C GLU A 297 21.00 -17.21 -3.67
N ALA A 298 21.78 -16.19 -3.31
CA ALA A 298 21.37 -14.80 -3.39
C ALA A 298 21.74 -14.24 -4.77
N GLN A 299 20.75 -13.68 -5.48
CA GLN A 299 20.91 -13.05 -6.77
C GLN A 299 20.72 -11.53 -6.63
N LEU A 300 21.76 -10.76 -6.96
CA LEU A 300 21.72 -9.31 -6.85
C LEU A 300 20.90 -8.69 -7.99
N THR A 301 19.99 -7.78 -7.63
CA THR A 301 19.12 -7.09 -8.59
C THR A 301 19.70 -5.75 -9.07
N GLY A 302 20.64 -5.19 -8.31
CA GLY A 302 21.23 -3.87 -8.56
C GLY A 302 20.37 -2.68 -8.13
N GLN A 303 19.24 -2.90 -7.44
CA GLN A 303 18.33 -1.83 -7.04
C GLN A 303 17.72 -2.10 -5.64
N PRO A 304 17.43 -1.08 -4.81
CA PRO A 304 17.02 -1.31 -3.42
C PRO A 304 15.50 -1.30 -3.19
N LEU A 305 14.70 -0.81 -4.13
CA LEU A 305 13.26 -0.63 -3.94
C LEU A 305 12.54 -1.99 -3.82
N PRO A 306 11.48 -2.09 -3.00
CA PRO A 306 10.73 -3.34 -2.83
C PRO A 306 10.28 -3.97 -4.16
N ILE A 307 10.37 -5.29 -4.23
CA ILE A 307 9.77 -6.12 -5.27
C ILE A 307 8.47 -6.68 -4.69
N ASN A 308 7.37 -6.58 -5.42
CA ASN A 308 6.04 -7.02 -4.97
C ASN A 308 5.60 -8.31 -5.64
N ASP A 309 6.06 -8.61 -6.85
CA ASP A 309 5.68 -9.82 -7.57
C ASP A 309 6.76 -10.31 -8.55
N LEU A 310 6.71 -11.60 -8.87
CA LEU A 310 7.61 -12.32 -9.76
C LEU A 310 6.81 -13.16 -10.77
N CYS A 311 7.18 -13.09 -12.04
CA CYS A 311 6.65 -13.96 -13.08
C CYS A 311 7.78 -14.61 -13.86
N PHE A 312 7.77 -15.94 -13.94
CA PHE A 312 8.69 -16.73 -14.76
C PHE A 312 7.88 -17.54 -15.76
N VAL A 313 8.22 -17.43 -17.05
CA VAL A 313 7.59 -18.24 -18.12
C VAL A 313 8.33 -19.55 -18.34
N ASP A 314 9.62 -19.57 -17.99
CA ASP A 314 10.46 -20.76 -17.99
C ASP A 314 11.60 -20.62 -16.96
N ALA A 315 12.55 -21.55 -17.00
CA ALA A 315 13.70 -21.61 -16.13
C ALA A 315 14.67 -20.41 -16.22
N ASN A 316 14.66 -19.70 -17.34
CA ASN A 316 15.65 -18.68 -17.69
C ASN A 316 15.00 -17.29 -17.77
N HIS A 317 13.77 -17.19 -18.26
CA HIS A 317 13.11 -15.92 -18.53
C HIS A 317 12.13 -15.57 -17.40
N GLY A 318 12.41 -14.46 -16.72
CA GLY A 318 11.58 -13.96 -15.64
C GLY A 318 11.57 -12.45 -15.51
N TRP A 319 10.55 -11.93 -14.85
CA TRP A 319 10.33 -10.52 -14.58
C TRP A 319 9.96 -10.30 -13.12
N ALA A 320 10.39 -9.17 -12.58
CA ALA A 320 10.03 -8.71 -11.24
C ALA A 320 9.45 -7.31 -11.31
N VAL A 321 8.40 -7.03 -10.53
CA VAL A 321 7.78 -5.70 -10.46
C VAL A 321 7.65 -5.24 -9.02
N GLY A 322 7.55 -3.93 -8.80
CA GLY A 322 7.30 -3.40 -7.46
C GLY A 322 7.32 -1.88 -7.36
N ALA A 323 7.85 -1.40 -6.24
CA ALA A 323 7.78 -0.03 -5.77
C ALA A 323 8.20 1.02 -6.80
N MET A 324 7.44 2.12 -6.82
CA MET A 324 7.64 3.26 -7.73
C MET A 324 7.81 2.83 -9.18
N GLY A 325 7.06 1.83 -9.63
CA GLY A 325 7.12 1.39 -11.01
C GLY A 325 8.38 0.64 -11.41
N THR A 326 9.05 -0.01 -10.48
CA THR A 326 10.22 -0.83 -10.79
C THR A 326 9.79 -2.03 -11.63
N ILE A 327 10.50 -2.26 -12.73
CA ILE A 327 10.38 -3.49 -13.54
C ILE A 327 11.79 -3.99 -13.86
N LEU A 328 12.07 -5.24 -13.52
CA LEU A 328 13.31 -5.95 -13.81
C LEU A 328 13.03 -7.16 -14.69
N ALA A 329 14.02 -7.58 -15.47
CA ALA A 329 13.97 -8.82 -16.25
C ALA A 329 15.28 -9.60 -16.17
N THR A 330 15.17 -10.90 -16.33
CA THR A 330 16.29 -11.83 -16.48
C THR A 330 16.02 -12.76 -17.66
N ASP A 331 17.09 -13.16 -18.36
CA ASP A 331 17.10 -14.15 -19.43
C ASP A 331 18.00 -15.36 -19.08
N ASN A 332 18.43 -15.46 -17.82
CA ASN A 332 19.33 -16.50 -17.33
C ASN A 332 18.98 -17.00 -15.90
N GLY A 333 17.70 -16.97 -15.54
CA GLY A 333 17.18 -17.54 -14.29
C GLY A 333 17.53 -16.70 -13.06
N GLY A 334 17.84 -15.42 -13.29
CA GLY A 334 18.18 -14.44 -12.27
C GLY A 334 19.66 -14.35 -11.92
N GLN A 335 20.56 -15.06 -12.63
CA GLN A 335 22.00 -14.85 -12.48
C GLN A 335 22.39 -13.38 -12.74
N THR A 336 21.70 -12.74 -13.68
CA THR A 336 21.72 -11.28 -13.87
C THR A 336 20.33 -10.73 -14.05
N TRP A 337 20.08 -9.58 -13.43
CA TRP A 337 18.85 -8.80 -13.58
C TRP A 337 19.12 -7.47 -14.28
N HIS A 338 18.22 -7.11 -15.19
CA HIS A 338 18.28 -5.87 -15.97
C HIS A 338 17.09 -4.99 -15.65
N GLN A 339 17.35 -3.75 -15.25
CA GLN A 339 16.29 -2.78 -15.01
C GLN A 339 15.69 -2.30 -16.33
N GLN A 340 14.37 -2.44 -16.46
CA GLN A 340 13.60 -2.05 -17.63
C GLN A 340 12.79 -0.77 -17.40
N ARG A 341 12.39 -0.52 -16.16
CA ARG A 341 11.69 0.71 -15.74
C ARG A 341 12.04 1.08 -14.31
N GLY A 342 11.90 2.37 -14.00
CA GLY A 342 12.05 2.90 -12.65
C GLY A 342 13.50 3.21 -12.26
N GLU A 343 14.41 3.33 -13.23
CA GLU A 343 15.84 3.47 -12.96
C GLU A 343 16.14 4.65 -12.03
N GLY A 344 16.89 4.34 -10.97
CA GLY A 344 17.34 5.31 -9.98
C GLY A 344 16.25 5.94 -9.11
N ARG A 345 14.96 5.59 -9.29
CA ARG A 345 13.84 6.17 -8.53
C ARG A 345 14.08 6.07 -7.02
N ARG A 346 13.65 7.11 -6.31
CA ARG A 346 13.78 7.24 -4.86
C ARG A 346 12.75 8.20 -4.29
N GLY A 347 12.59 8.20 -2.98
CA GLY A 347 11.80 9.21 -2.28
C GLY A 347 12.55 10.55 -2.24
N ALA A 348 11.84 11.65 -2.48
CA ALA A 348 12.27 12.99 -2.10
C ALA A 348 12.02 13.23 -0.61
N TRP A 349 10.87 12.75 -0.12
CA TRP A 349 10.50 12.79 1.28
C TRP A 349 10.08 11.41 1.79
N MET A 350 10.17 11.21 3.10
CA MET A 350 9.64 10.06 3.81
C MET A 350 8.95 10.52 5.10
N ALA A 351 7.74 10.04 5.35
CA ALA A 351 7.03 10.24 6.60
C ALA A 351 7.26 9.01 7.49
N LEU A 352 7.76 9.22 8.72
CA LEU A 352 8.03 8.14 9.67
C LEU A 352 7.33 8.43 11.00
N PHE A 353 6.25 7.69 11.27
CA PHE A 353 5.35 7.92 12.40
C PHE A 353 5.05 6.64 13.18
N SER A 354 4.46 6.80 14.37
CA SER A 354 4.08 5.66 15.21
C SER A 354 2.79 5.01 14.75
N ARG A 355 1.81 5.77 14.26
CA ARG A 355 0.51 5.23 13.87
C ARG A 355 0.04 5.84 12.56
N PRO A 356 -0.85 5.14 11.81
CA PRO A 356 -1.43 5.68 10.58
C PRO A 356 -2.11 7.04 10.80
N GLU A 357 -2.86 7.19 11.89
CA GLU A 357 -3.58 8.43 12.21
C GLU A 357 -2.67 9.64 12.51
N ASP A 358 -1.39 9.40 12.81
CA ASP A 358 -0.43 10.47 13.10
C ASP A 358 0.21 11.05 11.82
N VAL A 359 0.00 10.40 10.67
CA VAL A 359 0.60 10.80 9.40
C VAL A 359 -0.05 12.11 8.92
N PRO A 360 0.73 13.17 8.64
CA PRO A 360 0.17 14.46 8.20
C PRO A 360 -0.24 14.39 6.72
N LEU A 361 -1.43 13.86 6.43
CA LEU A 361 -1.93 13.65 5.07
C LEU A 361 -2.03 14.95 4.25
N GLU A 362 -2.16 16.11 4.90
CA GLU A 362 -2.12 17.42 4.25
C GLU A 362 -0.71 17.74 3.70
N TRP A 363 0.34 17.40 4.45
CA TRP A 363 1.73 17.51 3.96
C TRP A 363 2.02 16.49 2.86
N VAL A 364 1.50 15.26 2.98
CA VAL A 364 1.58 14.27 1.90
C VAL A 364 0.95 14.83 0.62
N THR A 365 -0.22 15.46 0.73
CA THR A 365 -0.94 16.10 -0.38
C THR A 365 -0.14 17.26 -1.00
N GLU A 366 0.35 18.19 -0.18
CA GLU A 366 1.11 19.32 -0.70
C GLU A 366 2.42 18.88 -1.38
N LEU A 367 3.17 17.97 -0.77
CA LEU A 367 4.46 17.55 -1.29
C LEU A 367 4.29 16.61 -2.50
N GLY A 368 3.41 15.63 -2.39
CA GLY A 368 3.18 14.59 -3.40
C GLY A 368 2.26 15.03 -4.53
N ALA A 369 0.98 15.25 -4.24
CA ALA A 369 -0.04 15.54 -5.25
C ALA A 369 0.10 16.94 -5.87
N GLU A 370 0.48 17.95 -5.10
CA GLU A 370 0.56 19.33 -5.59
C GLU A 370 1.94 19.68 -6.16
N LYS A 371 3.02 19.41 -5.42
CA LYS A 371 4.39 19.76 -5.81
C LYS A 371 5.11 18.67 -6.64
N GLY A 372 4.55 17.46 -6.69
CA GLY A 372 5.04 16.34 -7.49
C GLY A 372 6.21 15.57 -6.89
N TYR A 373 6.57 15.78 -5.64
CA TYR A 373 7.68 15.06 -5.01
C TYR A 373 7.29 13.62 -4.68
N ARG A 374 8.09 12.65 -5.13
CA ARG A 374 7.90 11.25 -4.75
C ARG A 374 8.12 11.08 -3.27
N GLY A 375 7.26 10.35 -2.59
CA GLY A 375 7.51 10.05 -1.20
C GLY A 375 6.67 8.93 -0.67
N VAL A 376 7.06 8.50 0.51
CA VAL A 376 6.61 7.24 1.10
C VAL A 376 6.27 7.43 2.56
N VAL A 377 5.38 6.59 3.05
CA VAL A 377 4.90 6.61 4.42
C VAL A 377 5.29 5.31 5.12
N GLU A 378 5.96 5.43 6.25
CA GLU A 378 6.49 4.31 7.02
C GLU A 378 5.97 4.44 8.44
N VAL A 379 5.18 3.47 8.88
CA VAL A 379 4.59 3.50 10.21
C VAL A 379 5.15 2.36 11.04
N VAL A 380 5.70 2.70 12.20
CA VAL A 380 6.45 1.74 13.02
C VAL A 380 5.56 0.68 13.65
N ASN A 381 4.26 0.93 13.84
CA ASN A 381 3.41 0.00 14.57
C ASN A 381 2.28 -0.54 13.72
N ARG A 382 2.17 -1.87 13.70
CA ARG A 382 0.98 -2.59 13.26
C ARG A 382 -0.01 -2.74 14.41
N ARG A 383 -1.31 -2.51 14.18
CA ARG A 383 -2.33 -2.87 15.18
C ARG A 383 -2.46 -4.39 15.18
N TYR A 384 -2.34 -4.99 16.35
CA TYR A 384 -2.37 -6.44 16.49
C TYR A 384 -3.48 -6.84 17.47
N GLY A 385 -4.27 -7.86 17.12
CA GLY A 385 -5.07 -8.60 18.09
C GLY A 385 -4.13 -9.54 18.86
N LEU A 386 -3.62 -9.10 20.02
CA LEU A 386 -2.57 -9.81 20.77
C LEU A 386 -2.87 -11.32 20.90
N PRO A 387 -1.88 -12.22 20.68
CA PRO A 387 -2.07 -13.63 20.96
C PRO A 387 -2.41 -13.76 22.45
N THR A 388 -3.41 -14.57 22.79
CA THR A 388 -3.68 -14.91 24.18
C THR A 388 -2.46 -15.63 24.75
N ALA A 389 -1.76 -15.04 25.71
CA ALA A 389 -0.75 -15.76 26.47
C ALA A 389 -1.44 -16.97 27.16
N PRO A 390 -0.85 -18.17 27.15
CA PRO A 390 -1.42 -19.32 27.85
C PRO A 390 -1.66 -18.96 29.33
N GLY A 391 -2.92 -18.95 29.76
CA GLY A 391 -3.31 -18.61 31.14
C GLY A 391 -3.72 -17.16 31.38
N THR A 392 -3.89 -16.33 30.35
CA THR A 392 -4.59 -15.03 30.48
C THR A 392 -6.05 -15.18 30.10
N ASP A 393 -6.92 -15.34 31.10
CA ASP A 393 -8.37 -15.32 30.92
C ASP A 393 -8.82 -13.97 30.33
N GLY A 394 -9.10 -13.96 29.03
CA GLY A 394 -10.27 -13.29 28.46
C GLY A 394 -10.38 -11.77 28.52
N LEU A 395 -9.30 -10.98 28.36
CA LEU A 395 -9.44 -9.51 28.37
C LEU A 395 -8.89 -8.71 27.19
N LEU A 396 -8.44 -9.34 26.09
CA LEU A 396 -7.88 -8.59 24.93
C LEU A 396 -8.27 -9.18 23.57
N VAL A 397 -9.52 -9.62 23.41
CA VAL A 397 -10.08 -9.94 22.08
C VAL A 397 -11.18 -8.94 21.77
N MET A 398 -10.82 -7.91 21.04
CA MET A 398 -11.73 -7.21 20.15
C MET A 398 -11.04 -7.08 18.80
N SER A 399 -10.95 -8.20 18.07
CA SER A 399 -10.74 -8.17 16.64
C SER A 399 -12.03 -7.62 16.03
N ASP A 400 -12.09 -6.30 15.81
CA ASP A 400 -13.04 -5.77 14.83
C ASP A 400 -12.58 -6.29 13.46
N PRO A 401 -13.41 -7.04 12.70
CA PRO A 401 -13.04 -7.51 11.37
C PRO A 401 -12.63 -6.39 10.41
N ARG A 402 -12.99 -5.14 10.70
CA ARG A 402 -12.56 -3.94 9.95
C ARG A 402 -11.13 -3.48 10.26
N VAL A 403 -10.48 -4.01 11.30
CA VAL A 403 -9.10 -3.66 11.72
C VAL A 403 -8.06 -4.62 11.10
N ASN A 404 -8.49 -5.51 10.21
CA ASN A 404 -7.63 -6.56 9.65
C ASN A 404 -6.81 -6.15 8.41
N ASP A 405 -6.90 -4.89 7.93
CA ASP A 405 -6.19 -4.44 6.73
C ASP A 405 -5.43 -3.10 6.85
N ASP A 406 -4.90 -2.79 8.04
CA ASP A 406 -4.18 -1.53 8.27
C ASP A 406 -3.06 -1.22 7.23
N VAL A 407 -2.46 -2.25 6.61
CA VAL A 407 -1.39 -2.06 5.61
C VAL A 407 -1.97 -1.58 4.28
N ALA A 408 -3.00 -2.22 3.75
CA ALA A 408 -3.59 -1.82 2.48
C ALA A 408 -4.32 -0.48 2.63
N ASP A 409 -5.01 -0.26 3.76
CA ASP A 409 -5.66 1.02 4.06
C ASP A 409 -4.64 2.16 4.13
N LEU A 410 -3.49 1.93 4.78
CA LEU A 410 -2.39 2.90 4.82
C LEU A 410 -1.82 3.19 3.43
N HIS A 411 -1.62 2.14 2.63
CA HIS A 411 -1.13 2.28 1.27
C HIS A 411 -2.11 3.08 0.40
N GLU A 412 -3.39 2.72 0.40
CA GLU A 412 -4.44 3.41 -0.35
C GLU A 412 -4.58 4.87 0.08
N ALA A 413 -4.65 5.14 1.38
CA ALA A 413 -4.69 6.52 1.91
C ALA A 413 -3.48 7.34 1.45
N THR A 414 -2.29 6.74 1.46
CA THR A 414 -1.04 7.40 1.04
C THR A 414 -1.07 7.72 -0.45
N VAL A 415 -1.50 6.77 -1.28
CA VAL A 415 -1.61 6.93 -2.74
C VAL A 415 -2.68 7.96 -3.10
N LEU A 416 -3.84 7.93 -2.44
CA LEU A 416 -4.91 8.94 -2.60
C LEU A 416 -4.45 10.35 -2.24
N ALA A 417 -3.61 10.48 -1.21
CA ALA A 417 -2.97 11.75 -0.85
C ALA A 417 -1.80 12.14 -1.78
N GLY A 418 -1.42 11.31 -2.75
CA GLY A 418 -0.38 11.58 -3.74
C GLY A 418 1.03 11.16 -3.35
N GLY A 419 1.17 10.32 -2.32
CA GLY A 419 2.39 9.54 -2.07
C GLY A 419 2.62 8.46 -3.14
N CYS A 420 3.59 7.59 -2.92
CA CYS A 420 3.96 6.52 -3.86
C CYS A 420 3.88 5.11 -3.27
N SER A 421 4.04 4.99 -1.95
CA SER A 421 4.09 3.69 -1.27
C SER A 421 3.93 3.92 0.22
N ALA A 422 3.38 2.92 0.92
CA ALA A 422 3.40 2.88 2.36
C ALA A 422 3.59 1.47 2.92
N GLU A 423 4.09 1.37 4.15
CA GLU A 423 4.32 0.10 4.86
C GLU A 423 4.14 0.24 6.37
N LEU A 424 3.80 -0.88 7.02
CA LEU A 424 3.82 -1.03 8.47
C LEU A 424 5.00 -1.90 8.92
N ALA A 425 5.74 -1.47 9.95
CA ALA A 425 6.78 -2.31 10.55
C ALA A 425 6.15 -3.39 11.45
N TRP A 426 5.98 -4.59 10.91
CA TRP A 426 5.34 -5.72 11.60
C TRP A 426 6.06 -6.13 12.90
N GLY A 427 7.39 -5.94 12.98
CA GLY A 427 8.22 -6.34 14.12
C GLY A 427 7.99 -5.54 15.42
N PHE A 428 7.18 -4.48 15.37
CA PHE A 428 6.91 -3.60 16.53
C PHE A 428 5.41 -3.40 16.73
N PRO A 429 4.63 -4.46 16.99
CA PRO A 429 3.19 -4.32 17.15
C PRO A 429 2.83 -3.52 18.41
N LEU A 430 1.71 -2.80 18.34
CA LEU A 430 1.06 -2.19 19.49
C LEU A 430 -0.36 -2.74 19.68
N PRO A 431 -0.85 -2.80 20.94
CA PRO A 431 -2.26 -3.11 21.19
C PRO A 431 -3.18 -2.09 20.51
N ALA A 432 -4.39 -2.53 20.15
CA ALA A 432 -5.41 -1.71 19.51
C ALA A 432 -5.68 -0.37 20.24
N SER A 433 -6.17 0.60 19.46
CA SER A 433 -6.50 1.96 19.88
C SER A 433 -7.29 2.01 21.19
N GLY A 434 -6.78 2.75 22.17
CA GLY A 434 -7.41 2.98 23.48
C GLY A 434 -6.68 2.39 24.68
N LEU A 435 -5.77 1.43 24.48
CA LEU A 435 -4.91 0.90 25.54
C LEU A 435 -3.59 1.68 25.61
N ARG A 436 -3.56 2.71 26.46
CA ARG A 436 -2.30 3.37 26.87
C ARG A 436 -1.51 2.42 27.77
N LEU A 437 -0.81 1.44 27.18
CA LEU A 437 0.14 0.61 27.94
C LEU A 437 1.39 1.43 28.26
N ALA A 438 1.90 1.24 29.48
CA ALA A 438 3.17 1.81 29.87
C ALA A 438 4.32 1.14 29.06
N PRO A 439 5.39 1.88 28.69
CA PRO A 439 6.49 1.38 27.86
C PRO A 439 7.11 0.05 28.35
N GLU A 440 7.09 -0.19 29.66
CA GLU A 440 7.63 -1.39 30.32
C GLU A 440 6.86 -2.65 29.95
N ARG A 441 5.61 -2.53 29.46
CA ARG A 441 4.79 -3.64 28.96
C ARG A 441 4.96 -3.90 27.46
N ILE A 442 5.50 -2.95 26.71
CA ILE A 442 5.69 -3.03 25.25
C ILE A 442 7.08 -3.61 24.93
N ALA A 443 8.11 -3.18 25.67
CA ALA A 443 9.49 -3.59 25.44
C ALA A 443 9.73 -5.11 25.46
N PRO A 444 9.11 -5.92 26.35
CA PRO A 444 9.28 -7.37 26.35
C PRO A 444 8.73 -8.05 25.08
N VAL A 445 7.58 -7.57 24.57
CA VAL A 445 6.96 -8.11 23.34
C VAL A 445 7.85 -7.82 22.14
N TRP A 446 8.32 -6.58 22.00
CA TRP A 446 9.26 -6.21 20.94
C TRP A 446 10.57 -6.99 21.04
N SER A 447 11.08 -7.18 22.26
CA SER A 447 12.29 -7.97 22.50
C SER A 447 12.12 -9.41 22.02
N GLN A 448 10.99 -10.06 22.33
CA GLN A 448 10.71 -11.42 21.89
C GLN A 448 10.69 -11.55 20.36
N LEU A 449 10.04 -10.61 19.66
CA LEU A 449 9.90 -10.64 18.20
C LEU A 449 11.21 -10.34 17.45
N ASN A 450 12.18 -9.71 18.13
CA ASN A 450 13.41 -9.20 17.53
C ASN A 450 14.67 -9.77 18.21
N ASP A 451 14.68 -11.07 18.49
CA ASP A 451 15.84 -11.83 19.02
C ASP A 451 16.46 -11.24 20.29
N GLY A 452 15.63 -10.73 21.21
CA GLY A 452 16.07 -10.13 22.47
C GLY A 452 16.49 -8.66 22.36
N THR A 453 16.30 -8.02 21.19
CA THR A 453 16.70 -6.62 20.95
C THR A 453 15.50 -5.76 20.57
N SER A 454 15.04 -4.87 21.46
CA SER A 454 13.87 -4.01 21.16
C SER A 454 14.26 -2.78 20.34
N LEU A 455 14.80 -1.74 20.98
CA LEU A 455 15.08 -0.45 20.34
C LEU A 455 16.20 -0.52 19.30
N ALA A 456 17.17 -1.42 19.47
CA ALA A 456 18.26 -1.61 18.52
C ALA A 456 17.79 -2.29 17.22
N ALA A 457 16.76 -3.14 17.27
CA ALA A 457 16.15 -3.70 16.06
C ALA A 457 15.34 -2.64 15.31
N LEU A 458 14.57 -1.83 16.04
CA LEU A 458 13.83 -0.71 15.45
C LEU A 458 14.76 0.30 14.79
N GLU A 459 15.87 0.67 15.45
CA GLU A 459 16.87 1.55 14.86
C GLU A 459 17.47 0.97 13.58
N ARG A 460 17.83 -0.32 13.56
CA ARG A 460 18.33 -1.01 12.35
C ARG A 460 17.29 -0.98 11.23
N TRP A 461 16.03 -1.28 11.55
CA TRP A 461 14.94 -1.18 10.59
C TRP A 461 14.80 0.23 10.01
N MET A 462 14.87 1.28 10.84
CA MET A 462 14.82 2.68 10.37
C MET A 462 16.00 3.03 9.47
N ILE A 463 17.22 2.63 9.84
CA ILE A 463 18.43 2.84 9.02
C ILE A 463 18.25 2.20 7.65
N ARG A 464 17.78 0.95 7.63
CA ARG A 464 17.53 0.19 6.41
C ARG A 464 16.48 0.85 5.53
N THR A 465 15.35 1.23 6.11
CA THR A 465 14.27 1.95 5.42
C THR A 465 14.75 3.28 4.81
N ILE A 466 15.58 4.05 5.52
CA ILE A 466 16.20 5.27 4.98
C ILE A 466 17.10 4.94 3.78
N ARG A 467 17.90 3.86 3.85
CA ARG A 467 18.80 3.46 2.75
C ARG A 467 18.08 2.84 1.56
N ILE A 468 16.91 2.24 1.77
CA ILE A 468 16.02 1.77 0.69
C ILE A 468 15.48 2.96 -0.10
N TRP A 469 14.77 3.85 0.60
CA TRP A 469 14.03 4.93 -0.04
C TRP A 469 14.87 6.13 -0.40
N ARG A 470 16.03 6.31 0.25
CA ARG A 470 16.99 7.40 0.00
C ARG A 470 16.33 8.79 -0.01
N PRO A 471 15.60 9.21 1.06
CA PRO A 471 14.91 10.48 1.12
C PRO A 471 15.86 11.67 1.37
N ASP A 472 15.57 12.84 0.80
CA ASP A 472 16.26 14.09 1.19
C ASP A 472 15.65 14.69 2.47
N VAL A 473 14.36 14.48 2.67
CA VAL A 473 13.58 15.05 3.77
C VAL A 473 12.87 13.95 4.53
N ILE A 474 12.93 13.99 5.86
CA ILE A 474 12.10 13.13 6.71
C ILE A 474 11.13 13.99 7.52
N LEU A 475 9.85 13.57 7.56
CA LEU A 475 8.84 14.09 8.47
C LEU A 475 8.63 13.07 9.59
N THR A 476 8.58 13.51 10.84
CA THR A 476 8.32 12.65 12.00
C THR A 476 7.61 13.42 13.12
N HIS A 477 7.40 12.76 14.26
CA HIS A 477 6.83 13.35 15.46
C HIS A 477 7.66 14.51 16.02
N GLU A 478 6.99 15.52 16.57
CA GLU A 478 7.64 16.61 17.30
C GLU A 478 7.97 16.20 18.75
N ALA A 479 9.23 15.86 19.01
CA ALA A 479 9.66 15.37 20.32
C ALA A 479 9.45 16.38 21.46
N THR A 480 9.47 17.68 21.17
CA THR A 480 9.42 18.72 22.20
C THR A 480 8.01 19.22 22.51
N HIS A 481 7.00 18.70 21.83
CA HIS A 481 5.62 19.13 22.03
C HIS A 481 5.07 18.64 23.37
N GLN A 482 4.48 19.55 24.17
CA GLN A 482 3.99 19.23 25.53
C GLN A 482 2.92 18.13 25.55
N ALA A 483 2.17 17.96 24.46
CA ALA A 483 1.14 16.93 24.36
C ALA A 483 1.66 15.57 23.84
N SER A 484 2.93 15.47 23.43
CA SER A 484 3.44 14.25 22.82
C SER A 484 3.60 13.10 23.80
N SER A 485 3.21 11.91 23.37
CA SER A 485 3.37 10.71 24.19
C SER A 485 4.83 10.28 24.28
N HIS A 486 5.17 9.47 25.29
CA HIS A 486 6.53 8.92 25.44
C HIS A 486 6.97 8.08 24.22
N LEU A 487 6.01 7.41 23.58
CA LEU A 487 6.26 6.67 22.34
C LEU A 487 6.66 7.61 21.21
N GLU A 488 5.92 8.69 20.98
CA GLU A 488 6.23 9.69 19.94
C GLU A 488 7.61 10.31 20.14
N GLN A 489 7.95 10.66 21.39
CA GLN A 489 9.28 11.17 21.76
C GLN A 489 10.39 10.14 21.48
N THR A 490 10.14 8.87 21.79
CA THR A 490 11.08 7.77 21.54
C THR A 490 11.29 7.55 20.04
N ILE A 491 10.20 7.50 19.25
CA ILE A 491 10.27 7.37 17.80
C ILE A 491 11.04 8.55 17.20
N SER A 492 10.71 9.79 17.56
CA SER A 492 11.40 10.98 17.06
C SER A 492 12.91 10.95 17.39
N GLY A 493 13.28 10.59 18.61
CA GLY A 493 14.69 10.44 19.01
C GLY A 493 15.43 9.33 18.24
N LEU A 494 14.76 8.21 17.98
CA LEU A 494 15.31 7.13 17.16
C LEU A 494 15.49 7.54 15.70
N VAL A 495 14.56 8.31 15.12
CA VAL A 495 14.68 8.84 13.75
C VAL A 495 15.94 9.70 13.64
N LEU A 496 16.19 10.59 14.59
CA LEU A 496 17.39 11.44 14.57
C LEU A 496 18.68 10.62 14.62
N THR A 497 18.71 9.56 15.43
CA THR A 497 19.86 8.67 15.55
C THR A 497 20.05 7.81 14.28
N ALA A 498 18.96 7.28 13.72
CA ALA A 498 18.96 6.50 12.49
C ALA A 498 19.40 7.34 11.28
N VAL A 499 18.98 8.61 11.19
CA VAL A 499 19.41 9.55 10.14
C VAL A 499 20.93 9.74 10.13
N ASP A 500 21.52 9.95 11.29
CA ASP A 500 22.96 10.11 11.45
C ASP A 500 23.72 8.82 11.07
N LYS A 501 23.23 7.65 11.52
CA LYS A 501 23.85 6.35 11.20
C LYS A 501 23.65 5.92 9.74
N ALA A 502 22.52 6.24 9.12
CA ALA A 502 22.24 5.88 7.73
C ALA A 502 23.25 6.50 6.75
N GLY A 503 23.75 7.71 7.06
CA GLY A 503 24.74 8.41 6.26
C GLY A 503 26.20 7.96 6.46
N ARG A 504 26.48 7.07 7.42
CA ARG A 504 27.84 6.56 7.67
C ARG A 504 28.10 5.30 6.85
N SER A 505 29.28 5.22 6.23
CA SER A 505 29.79 3.98 5.66
C SER A 505 30.00 2.96 6.78
N GLN A 506 29.49 1.73 6.62
CA GLN A 506 29.79 0.65 7.56
C GLN A 506 31.18 0.06 7.26
N PRO A 507 31.95 -0.36 8.28
CA PRO A 507 33.22 -1.04 8.06
C PRO A 507 32.98 -2.38 7.35
N GLN A 508 33.71 -2.64 6.25
CA GLN A 508 33.66 -3.93 5.55
C GLN A 508 34.01 -5.07 6.51
N GLY A 509 33.11 -6.06 6.64
CA GLY A 509 33.38 -7.31 7.36
C GLY A 509 32.47 -7.64 8.54
N GLY A 510 31.37 -6.91 8.75
CA GLY A 510 30.36 -7.26 9.76
C GLY A 510 29.15 -7.92 9.11
N GLY A 511 29.30 -9.16 8.61
CA GLY A 511 28.37 -9.90 7.75
C GLY A 511 26.88 -9.83 8.15
N SER A 512 26.27 -8.69 7.88
CA SER A 512 24.88 -8.35 8.13
C SER A 512 24.32 -7.74 6.86
N ASP A 513 23.06 -8.00 6.59
CA ASP A 513 22.43 -7.83 5.26
C ASP A 513 22.27 -6.37 4.85
N ASP A 514 22.49 -5.48 5.80
CA ASP A 514 22.57 -4.04 5.58
C ASP A 514 23.85 -3.63 4.82
N ASP A 515 24.82 -4.53 4.64
CA ASP A 515 26.07 -4.30 3.91
C ASP A 515 25.85 -4.00 2.41
N ASP A 516 24.73 -4.47 1.82
CA ASP A 516 24.41 -4.27 0.40
C ASP A 516 23.67 -2.96 0.10
N LEU A 517 23.18 -2.27 1.13
CA LEU A 517 22.49 -0.99 0.98
C LEU A 517 23.46 0.19 1.16
N PRO A 518 23.64 1.05 0.14
CA PRO A 518 24.59 2.14 0.21
C PRO A 518 24.20 3.17 1.29
N PRO A 519 25.18 3.80 1.96
CA PRO A 519 24.88 4.84 2.93
C PRO A 519 24.17 6.02 2.25
N TRP A 520 23.24 6.63 2.98
CA TRP A 520 22.45 7.75 2.48
C TRP A 520 22.35 8.86 3.52
N LYS A 521 22.78 10.07 3.13
CA LYS A 521 22.75 11.24 4.01
C LYS A 521 21.47 12.04 3.76
N VAL A 522 20.55 11.99 4.72
CA VAL A 522 19.34 12.82 4.72
C VAL A 522 19.72 14.30 4.88
N THR A 523 19.07 15.17 4.13
CA THR A 523 19.39 16.61 4.11
C THR A 523 18.67 17.37 5.22
N LYS A 524 17.38 17.09 5.43
CA LYS A 524 16.58 17.73 6.49
C LYS A 524 15.67 16.75 7.22
N VAL A 525 15.43 17.04 8.49
CA VAL A 525 14.41 16.34 9.31
C VAL A 525 13.50 17.38 9.93
N PHE A 526 12.20 17.17 9.80
CA PHE A 526 11.17 18.03 10.37
C PHE A 526 10.27 17.26 11.34
N GLY A 527 9.93 17.90 12.45
CA GLY A 527 8.89 17.47 13.38
C GLY A 527 7.56 18.13 13.05
N VAL A 528 6.47 17.38 13.09
CA VAL A 528 5.12 17.92 12.84
C VAL A 528 4.56 18.57 14.10
N ALA A 529 4.24 19.86 14.02
CA ALA A 529 3.63 20.63 15.10
C ALA A 529 2.20 21.05 14.72
N PRO A 530 1.18 20.37 15.27
CA PRO A 530 -0.21 20.81 15.14
C PRO A 530 -0.38 22.19 15.80
N ASP A 531 -1.06 23.12 15.12
CA ASP A 531 -1.48 24.43 15.67
C ASP A 531 -0.37 25.39 16.14
N GLY A 532 0.89 25.16 15.76
CA GLY A 532 2.05 25.93 16.21
C GLY A 532 2.62 26.99 15.24
N GLU A 533 3.58 27.77 15.74
CA GLU A 533 4.57 28.47 14.91
C GLU A 533 5.75 27.51 14.66
N GLY A 534 6.09 27.28 13.39
CA GLY A 534 7.22 26.44 13.00
C GLY A 534 8.05 27.07 11.89
N SER A 535 9.18 26.45 11.57
CA SER A 535 10.12 26.91 10.53
C SER A 535 9.43 27.04 9.17
N CYS A 536 8.53 26.11 8.85
CA CYS A 536 7.62 26.24 7.72
C CYS A 536 6.19 25.91 8.12
N SER A 537 5.23 26.47 7.40
CA SER A 537 3.82 26.24 7.66
C SER A 537 3.00 26.28 6.38
N MET A 538 1.93 25.51 6.32
CA MET A 538 0.94 25.56 5.25
C MET A 538 -0.43 25.98 5.79
N THR A 539 -1.29 26.40 4.88
CA THR A 539 -2.72 26.60 5.12
C THR A 539 -3.48 25.50 4.37
N PRO A 540 -3.88 24.39 5.02
CA PRO A 540 -4.44 23.22 4.33
C PRO A 540 -5.68 23.52 3.49
N TRP A 541 -6.47 24.52 3.89
CA TRP A 541 -7.69 24.94 3.20
C TRP A 541 -7.45 25.90 2.01
N ARG A 542 -6.19 26.23 1.70
CA ARG A 542 -5.89 27.03 0.50
C ARG A 542 -6.29 26.26 -0.75
N LEU A 543 -6.88 26.94 -1.72
CA LEU A 543 -7.10 26.32 -3.02
C LEU A 543 -5.76 26.12 -3.72
N SER A 544 -5.51 24.89 -4.18
CA SER A 544 -4.40 24.63 -5.08
C SER A 544 -4.86 24.76 -6.53
N PRO A 545 -4.25 25.64 -7.35
CA PRO A 545 -4.50 25.67 -8.78
C PRO A 545 -4.13 24.36 -9.47
N THR A 546 -3.15 23.64 -8.93
CA THR A 546 -2.67 22.38 -9.51
C THR A 546 -3.61 21.21 -9.21
N LEU A 547 -4.19 21.16 -8.00
CA LEU A 547 -5.13 20.10 -7.61
C LEU A 547 -6.58 20.40 -8.03
N GLY A 548 -6.92 21.68 -8.19
CA GLY A 548 -8.28 22.17 -8.33
C GLY A 548 -9.16 22.10 -7.09
N ILE A 549 -8.62 21.56 -5.99
CA ILE A 549 -9.22 21.48 -4.66
C ILE A 549 -8.19 21.95 -3.61
N SER A 550 -8.59 22.05 -2.34
CA SER A 550 -7.64 22.30 -1.26
C SER A 550 -6.90 21.03 -0.86
N PRO A 551 -5.64 21.10 -0.40
CA PRO A 551 -4.93 19.97 0.18
C PRO A 551 -5.74 19.27 1.29
N ALA A 552 -6.41 20.04 2.15
CA ALA A 552 -7.30 19.51 3.19
C ALA A 552 -8.43 18.63 2.62
N SER A 553 -9.06 19.05 1.50
CA SER A 553 -10.17 18.29 0.91
C SER A 553 -9.73 16.92 0.39
N LEU A 554 -8.52 16.83 -0.18
CA LEU A 554 -7.98 15.55 -0.64
C LEU A 554 -7.51 14.69 0.54
N ALA A 555 -6.82 15.30 1.51
CA ALA A 555 -6.37 14.63 2.73
C ALA A 555 -7.53 14.01 3.53
N MET A 556 -8.69 14.68 3.60
CA MET A 556 -9.88 14.12 4.24
C MET A 556 -10.40 12.83 3.57
N ARG A 557 -10.25 12.70 2.24
CA ARG A 557 -10.63 11.46 1.53
C ARG A 557 -9.69 10.32 1.94
N ALA A 558 -8.39 10.58 1.95
CA ALA A 558 -7.39 9.62 2.42
C ALA A 558 -7.59 9.25 3.89
N GLN A 559 -7.95 10.21 4.74
CA GLN A 559 -8.21 9.94 6.16
C GLN A 559 -9.42 9.03 6.37
N GLY A 560 -10.47 9.15 5.55
CA GLY A 560 -11.65 8.29 5.63
C GLY A 560 -11.34 6.81 5.39
N VAL A 561 -10.26 6.50 4.65
CA VAL A 561 -9.77 5.13 4.48
C VAL A 561 -9.14 4.62 5.79
N LEU A 562 -8.36 5.45 6.49
CA LEU A 562 -7.66 5.08 7.73
C LEU A 562 -8.57 5.01 8.96
N SER A 563 -9.64 5.80 8.98
CA SER A 563 -10.47 5.99 10.16
C SER A 563 -11.92 6.30 9.76
N PRO A 564 -12.90 5.62 10.36
CA PRO A 564 -14.31 5.97 10.20
C PRO A 564 -14.67 7.28 10.92
N GLU A 565 -13.83 7.73 11.85
CA GLU A 565 -13.98 9.03 12.49
C GLU A 565 -13.30 10.10 11.62
N LEU A 566 -14.13 10.96 11.03
CA LEU A 566 -13.69 12.10 10.24
C LEU A 566 -13.07 13.16 11.17
N ALA A 567 -11.77 13.40 11.08
CA ALA A 567 -11.15 14.56 11.70
C ALA A 567 -11.20 15.74 10.73
N VAL A 568 -11.38 16.96 11.25
CA VAL A 568 -11.32 18.17 10.43
C VAL A 568 -9.87 18.65 10.41
N PRO A 569 -9.23 18.80 9.23
CA PRO A 569 -7.90 19.35 9.12
C PRO A 569 -7.80 20.74 9.78
N PRO A 570 -6.69 21.03 10.49
CA PRO A 570 -6.50 22.33 11.13
C PRO A 570 -6.39 23.47 10.10
N ASP A 571 -6.68 24.69 10.51
CA ASP A 571 -6.57 25.88 9.65
C ASP A 571 -5.11 26.17 9.24
N ARG A 572 -4.16 25.74 10.08
CA ARG A 572 -2.73 25.89 9.87
C ARG A 572 -2.00 24.65 10.37
N LEU A 573 -1.03 24.19 9.60
CA LEU A 573 -0.15 23.09 9.99
C LEU A 573 1.31 23.54 9.86
N ALA A 574 2.12 23.30 10.89
CA ALA A 574 3.51 23.74 10.95
C ALA A 574 4.48 22.57 11.07
N LEU A 575 5.71 22.80 10.62
CA LEU A 575 6.84 21.90 10.75
C LEU A 575 8.02 22.62 11.42
N ASN A 576 8.66 21.96 12.37
CA ASN A 576 9.87 22.44 13.03
C ASN A 576 11.10 21.73 12.47
N LEU A 577 12.12 22.49 12.11
CA LEU A 577 13.36 21.95 11.57
C LEU A 577 14.26 21.41 12.69
N HIS A 578 14.52 20.11 12.70
CA HIS A 578 15.40 19.43 13.67
C HIS A 578 16.81 19.20 13.14
N VAL A 579 16.94 18.84 11.86
CA VAL A 579 18.22 18.61 11.19
C VAL A 579 18.27 19.45 9.92
N ASN A 580 19.36 20.18 9.72
CA ASN A 580 19.65 20.85 8.46
C ASN A 580 21.13 20.66 8.09
N ASN A 581 21.39 19.79 7.12
CA ASN A 581 22.73 19.48 6.64
C ASN A 581 23.21 20.40 5.50
N LEU A 582 22.48 21.50 5.23
CA LEU A 582 22.88 22.56 4.29
C LEU A 582 23.78 23.61 4.98
N SER A 583 24.40 24.48 4.18
CA SER A 583 25.15 25.64 4.68
C SER A 583 24.27 26.58 5.52
N HIS A 584 24.81 27.16 6.60
CA HIS A 584 24.05 27.98 7.56
C HIS A 584 23.15 29.05 6.90
N GLY A 585 21.86 29.05 7.27
CA GLY A 585 20.86 30.06 6.89
C GLY A 585 20.11 29.80 5.57
N VAL A 586 20.45 28.75 4.82
CA VAL A 586 19.74 28.38 3.59
C VAL A 586 18.54 27.48 3.90
N GLY A 587 17.35 27.91 3.49
CA GLY A 587 16.21 27.02 3.26
C GLY A 587 15.34 26.66 4.47
N GLU A 588 15.22 27.55 5.45
CA GLU A 588 14.41 27.29 6.66
C GLU A 588 12.90 27.50 6.45
N ARG A 589 12.48 28.25 5.42
CA ARG A 589 11.08 28.68 5.22
C ARG A 589 10.24 27.78 4.31
N ASP A 590 10.85 26.81 3.65
CA ASP A 590 10.16 25.81 2.82
C ASP A 590 10.89 24.47 2.91
N VAL A 591 10.12 23.38 2.86
CA VAL A 591 10.58 22.01 3.06
C VAL A 591 11.80 21.68 2.17
N PHE A 592 11.71 21.99 0.87
CA PHE A 592 12.75 21.67 -0.12
C PHE A 592 13.65 22.86 -0.48
N ALA A 593 13.54 23.99 0.20
CA ALA A 593 14.43 25.13 -0.08
C ALA A 593 15.91 24.74 0.13
N GLY A 594 16.75 25.02 -0.88
CA GLY A 594 18.17 24.60 -0.90
C GLY A 594 18.40 23.14 -1.32
N ILE A 595 17.34 22.37 -1.64
CA ILE A 595 17.41 21.01 -2.17
C ILE A 595 16.90 21.04 -3.61
N HIS A 596 17.80 20.85 -4.57
CA HIS A 596 17.45 20.92 -5.99
C HIS A 596 17.08 19.52 -6.52
N LEU A 597 15.77 19.27 -6.65
CA LEU A 597 15.23 18.06 -7.27
C LEU A 597 14.56 18.42 -8.59
N VAL A 598 15.15 17.94 -9.70
CA VAL A 598 14.70 18.21 -11.06
C VAL A 598 13.36 17.50 -11.31
N ALA A 599 12.38 18.22 -11.87
CA ALA A 599 11.11 17.63 -12.28
C ALA A 599 11.32 16.59 -13.38
N GLY A 600 10.65 15.43 -13.26
CA GLY A 600 10.91 14.26 -14.10
C GLY A 600 12.19 13.49 -13.74
N GLY A 601 12.94 13.96 -12.73
CA GLY A 601 14.07 13.24 -12.19
C GLY A 601 13.66 12.11 -11.23
N PRO A 602 14.63 11.41 -10.62
CA PRO A 602 14.35 10.20 -9.86
C PRO A 602 13.44 10.38 -8.63
N ALA A 603 13.39 11.59 -8.08
CA ALA A 603 12.66 11.90 -6.84
C ALA A 603 11.45 12.83 -7.07
N ARG A 604 11.15 13.24 -8.30
CA ARG A 604 10.07 14.21 -8.58
C ARG A 604 9.38 13.93 -9.91
N ARG A 605 8.05 13.89 -9.90
CA ARG A 605 7.18 13.78 -11.09
C ARG A 605 7.51 14.90 -12.08
N PRO A 606 7.30 14.68 -13.40
CA PRO A 606 7.23 15.76 -14.36
C PRO A 606 6.20 16.82 -13.91
N GLU A 607 6.42 18.09 -14.26
CA GLU A 607 5.46 19.14 -13.94
C GLU A 607 4.13 18.89 -14.68
N ALA A 608 3.02 18.93 -13.93
CA ALA A 608 1.69 18.85 -14.52
C ALA A 608 1.45 20.11 -15.36
N GLN A 609 1.12 19.94 -16.65
CA GLN A 609 0.72 21.06 -17.51
C GLN A 609 -0.71 21.46 -17.15
N LEU A 610 -0.88 22.71 -16.72
CA LEU A 610 -2.21 23.30 -16.53
C LEU A 610 -2.75 23.74 -17.89
N HIS A 611 -3.86 23.14 -18.34
CA HIS A 611 -4.54 23.63 -19.54
C HIS A 611 -5.20 24.98 -19.24
N THR A 612 -5.09 25.92 -20.18
CA THR A 612 -5.44 27.33 -19.96
C THR A 612 -6.94 27.53 -19.74
N ASP A 613 -7.77 26.62 -20.26
CA ASP A 613 -9.23 26.59 -20.09
C ASP A 613 -9.63 26.22 -18.65
N ASP A 614 -8.82 25.42 -17.95
CA ASP A 614 -9.08 25.03 -16.55
C ASP A 614 -8.97 26.22 -15.59
N VAL A 615 -8.14 27.22 -15.88
CA VAL A 615 -7.89 28.34 -14.96
C VAL A 615 -9.15 29.17 -14.68
N GLN A 616 -10.06 29.29 -15.65
CA GLN A 616 -11.35 29.96 -15.42
C GLN A 616 -12.31 29.09 -14.59
N GLY A 617 -12.43 27.80 -14.90
CA GLY A 617 -13.22 26.85 -14.11
C GLY A 617 -12.73 26.75 -12.66
N LEU A 618 -11.42 26.69 -12.46
CA LEU A 618 -10.76 26.70 -11.15
C LEU A 618 -11.07 27.96 -10.34
N ARG A 619 -11.16 29.13 -10.99
CA ARG A 619 -11.59 30.38 -10.32
C ARG A 619 -13.06 30.34 -9.88
N VAL A 620 -13.92 29.69 -10.65
CA VAL A 620 -15.33 29.50 -10.29
C VAL A 620 -15.44 28.54 -9.11
N VAL A 621 -14.73 27.39 -9.14
CA VAL A 621 -14.67 26.43 -8.01
C VAL A 621 -14.08 27.09 -6.76
N ALA A 622 -13.03 27.91 -6.90
CA ALA A 622 -12.43 28.71 -5.82
C ALA A 622 -13.44 29.64 -5.13
N ARG A 623 -14.34 30.21 -5.91
CA ARG A 623 -15.37 31.13 -5.44
C ARG A 623 -16.51 30.35 -4.78
N LYS A 624 -16.94 29.24 -5.39
CA LYS A 624 -17.92 28.30 -4.83
C LYS A 624 -17.49 27.80 -3.45
N HIS A 625 -16.26 27.26 -3.34
CA HIS A 625 -15.74 26.71 -2.09
C HIS A 625 -15.62 27.76 -0.98
N ARG A 626 -15.06 28.94 -1.28
CA ARG A 626 -14.99 30.06 -0.30
C ARG A 626 -16.36 30.48 0.21
N ASN A 627 -17.36 30.55 -0.67
CA ASN A 627 -18.72 30.91 -0.27
C ASN A 627 -19.36 29.84 0.63
N ILE A 628 -19.19 28.55 0.29
CA ILE A 628 -19.71 27.43 1.06
C ILE A 628 -19.03 27.34 2.43
N THR A 629 -17.70 27.43 2.50
CA THR A 629 -16.97 27.41 3.78
C THR A 629 -17.38 28.58 4.66
N ALA A 630 -17.46 29.80 4.12
CA ALA A 630 -17.92 30.97 4.87
C ALA A 630 -19.35 30.81 5.40
N LEU A 631 -20.24 30.18 4.64
CA LEU A 631 -21.60 29.83 5.08
C LEU A 631 -21.57 28.79 6.20
N LEU A 632 -20.83 27.70 6.05
CA LEU A 632 -20.71 26.64 7.05
C LEU A 632 -20.13 27.15 8.38
N THR A 633 -19.10 28.00 8.34
CA THR A 633 -18.54 28.64 9.55
C THR A 633 -19.55 29.57 10.23
N ARG A 634 -20.38 30.27 9.43
CA ARG A 634 -21.45 31.13 9.93
C ARG A 634 -22.63 30.34 10.51
N PHE A 635 -22.86 29.11 10.02
CA PHE A 635 -23.88 28.21 10.56
C PHE A 635 -23.42 27.46 11.81
N ALA A 636 -22.13 27.13 11.92
CA ALA A 636 -21.55 26.51 13.11
C ALA A 636 -21.55 27.43 14.35
N THR A 637 -21.81 28.73 14.16
CA THR A 637 -21.84 29.74 15.22
C THR A 637 -23.24 30.20 15.64
N ASP A 638 -24.31 29.74 14.96
CA ASP A 638 -25.68 30.23 15.16
C ASP A 638 -26.70 29.06 15.31
N ASP A 639 -26.88 28.57 16.54
CA ASP A 639 -27.65 27.36 16.89
C ASP A 639 -29.16 27.40 16.55
N ALA A 640 -29.71 28.57 16.18
CA ALA A 640 -31.16 28.79 16.09
C ALA A 640 -31.79 28.63 14.69
N ARG A 641 -31.01 28.39 13.62
CA ARG A 641 -31.52 28.42 12.23
C ARG A 641 -31.10 27.26 11.31
N THR A 642 -30.77 26.10 11.87
CA THR A 642 -30.27 24.94 11.12
C THR A 642 -31.25 24.32 10.12
N SER A 643 -32.57 24.51 10.26
CA SER A 643 -33.58 23.93 9.35
C SER A 643 -33.91 24.79 8.11
N GLY A 644 -33.81 26.12 8.21
CA GLY A 644 -33.98 27.03 7.06
C GLY A 644 -32.76 27.07 6.13
N ALA A 645 -31.57 26.81 6.69
CA ALA A 645 -30.29 26.86 6.00
C ALA A 645 -30.11 25.75 4.95
N LEU A 646 -30.66 24.55 5.17
CA LEU A 646 -30.59 23.44 4.20
C LEU A 646 -31.43 23.70 2.94
N GLY A 647 -32.53 24.44 3.07
CA GLY A 647 -33.35 24.86 1.93
C GLY A 647 -32.66 25.93 1.07
N GLU A 648 -31.83 26.79 1.65
CA GLU A 648 -31.01 27.77 0.91
C GLU A 648 -29.82 27.10 0.20
N VAL A 649 -29.18 26.12 0.83
CA VAL A 649 -28.09 25.35 0.21
C VAL A 649 -28.61 24.53 -0.98
N GLY A 650 -29.76 23.87 -0.85
CA GLY A 650 -30.40 23.11 -1.95
C GLY A 650 -30.86 24.00 -3.11
N ARG A 651 -31.38 25.19 -2.81
CA ARG A 651 -31.86 26.12 -3.85
C ARG A 651 -30.71 26.79 -4.61
N LEU A 652 -29.57 27.00 -3.95
CA LEU A 652 -28.35 27.47 -4.60
C LEU A 652 -27.68 26.36 -5.42
N THR A 653 -27.79 25.09 -5.06
CA THR A 653 -27.34 23.99 -5.92
C THR A 653 -28.23 23.81 -7.15
N ASP A 654 -29.54 24.00 -7.02
CA ASP A 654 -30.49 23.89 -8.15
C ASP A 654 -30.38 25.06 -9.14
N GLU A 655 -30.18 26.31 -8.68
CA GLU A 655 -29.94 27.47 -9.55
C GLU A 655 -28.58 27.42 -10.29
N LEU A 656 -27.73 26.43 -9.99
CA LEU A 656 -26.37 26.28 -10.54
C LEU A 656 -26.24 25.19 -11.62
N ASP A 657 -27.26 24.35 -11.85
CA ASP A 657 -27.29 23.38 -12.95
C ASP A 657 -27.82 24.01 -14.27
N ASP A 658 -28.49 25.16 -14.19
CA ASP A 658 -29.08 25.85 -15.35
C ASP A 658 -28.09 26.78 -16.12
N GLU A 659 -26.86 26.98 -15.62
CA GLU A 659 -25.82 27.83 -16.25
C GLU A 659 -24.54 27.08 -16.72
N ALA A 660 -24.51 25.75 -16.67
CA ALA A 660 -23.49 24.91 -17.32
C ALA A 660 -23.98 24.42 -18.69
#